data_AF-A0A9Q0N8M9-F1
#
_entry.id   AF-A0A9Q0N8M9-F1
#
_cell.length_a   1.000
_cell.length_b   1.000
_cell.length_c   1.000
_cell.angle_alpha   90.00
_cell.angle_beta   90.00
_cell.angle_gamma   90.00
#
_symmetry.space_group_name_H-M   'P 1'
#
loop_
_entity.id
_entity.type
_entity.pdbx_description
1 polymer ?
#
loop_
_entity_poly.entity_id
_entity_poly.type
_entity_poly.pdbx_seq_one_letter_code
_entity_poly.pdbx_strand_id
1 'polypeptide(L)'
;MPSVMFLHGLMSNMNGTKAVFLENYCKKHDYNFITFDNFGHGKSSGNFLDETIGSWLMGVELVLNKLVIQPTIIIGSSMGAWLAILAAIKFPSKICGLIALAPALDFTETIWNNLTEIQKIQMQQQKWLEFNGRDCNGIVNLGEFGARSDGAKPICNRRATSNDVTNFSSIDYKYPISYQLILEAKNHLLLNSNSINLKEPVHLIHGMLDTDVPYTISKMIGNLDQDSLVLFDVDDVLIMDQDEYRLTHPYRRQWRAESKNRLTREERHHFFSIILKNRTIRLVDTHIADILSRLWEKQIPTVALTKLYTGKFGVIEDFTNWRLKELKGINIDFMKSTPIKEEILIDELHIENGINGRPMMKEGVILTADIDKGVVLENILHKKNYYPKTIIFVDDVLENIESVEKICAKLQINFYGFEFNGASLVPEPELDKKKQEGIPVKASKVQMADLHNVFSVVGQCKNDTSRDYYANASGTVDVVSTSQGGKVHKGDILLIIDQDLATSTKSQAEVSLKTAMATYSRDKALFTKKYISSDVLEKSNSDLEAAKLAFTKAMNSYNDMVIVAPFDGNIGIIKLRIGDKVQQGNYLFSIIAQNSTTKSILMELPEGLYNQVSSSTNLVITDNNGDKINGKIAEISQYVSDNGTISAKIIVGSDSNIMVKVVPQQQAWIVEKFGKFDRVLQPGLNILIPVIQRVAYKHTLKEEAIDVTAQTAISNDNVTLLIDGVLYVKIIDPVAASYGVNSPYYAITQLAQTTMRSEIGKLPLDRTFEERETLNIAIVSAINQAAVNWGIQCMRYEIKDIQPPQTILKAMELQVAAERQKRAQILDSEGNRQAKINHAEGEKAQVVLNSEASYIDQVNRAKGEAEAIGLVAMATAKSIEIIAASIQKSGGNDAVSLKIAEQYISAFGELAKDSNTVILPANLSEPGSFITQALSIFDQLKSVSDKKLPKESSMKKKLSASE
;
A
#
# COMPACT_ATOMS: atom_id res chain seq x y z
N MET A 1 23.35 49.29 27.91
CA MET A 1 23.52 47.82 28.06
C MET A 1 23.07 47.19 26.76
N PRO A 2 23.82 46.26 26.16
CA PRO A 2 23.38 45.61 24.93
C PRO A 2 22.04 44.91 25.20
N SER A 3 21.02 45.26 24.43
CA SER A 3 19.76 44.54 24.47
C SER A 3 19.91 43.22 23.73
N VAL A 4 19.32 42.16 24.27
CA VAL A 4 19.23 40.85 23.65
C VAL A 4 17.77 40.63 23.29
N MET A 5 17.51 40.31 22.03
CA MET A 5 16.18 40.07 21.52
C MET A 5 16.06 38.61 21.08
N PHE A 6 15.07 37.88 21.61
CA PHE A 6 14.85 36.47 21.26
C PHE A 6 13.64 36.30 20.33
N LEU A 7 13.85 35.64 19.20
CA LEU A 7 12.83 35.25 18.23
C LEU A 7 12.62 33.73 18.28
N HIS A 8 11.41 33.33 18.70
CA HIS A 8 11.04 31.92 18.82
C HIS A 8 10.82 31.26 17.44
N GLY A 9 10.87 29.93 17.42
CA GLY A 9 10.66 29.14 16.21
C GLY A 9 9.19 28.96 15.83
N LEU A 10 8.96 28.30 14.70
CA LEU A 10 7.64 27.90 14.21
C LEU A 10 6.91 27.07 15.29
N MET A 11 5.64 27.35 15.55
CA MET A 11 4.83 26.65 16.56
C MET A 11 5.41 26.70 17.99
N SER A 12 6.37 27.60 18.23
CA SER A 12 6.90 27.92 19.55
C SER A 12 6.29 29.23 20.05
N ASN A 13 6.50 29.57 21.32
CA ASN A 13 5.97 30.81 21.89
C ASN A 13 7.02 31.50 22.76
N MET A 14 6.75 32.75 23.14
CA MET A 14 7.65 33.57 23.97
C MET A 14 7.95 33.00 25.38
N ASN A 15 7.18 32.01 25.87
CA ASN A 15 7.40 31.37 27.17
C ASN A 15 8.10 30.00 27.04
N GLY A 16 8.65 29.67 25.87
CA GLY A 16 9.39 28.43 25.65
C GLY A 16 10.63 28.30 26.54
N THR A 17 11.12 27.07 26.74
CA THR A 17 12.28 26.77 27.60
C THR A 17 13.53 27.57 27.21
N LYS A 18 13.78 27.74 25.89
CA LYS A 18 14.89 28.56 25.37
C LYS A 18 14.73 30.05 25.72
N ALA A 19 13.52 30.59 25.62
CA ALA A 19 13.23 31.99 25.93
C ALA A 19 13.39 32.27 27.43
N VAL A 20 12.83 31.40 28.28
CA VAL A 20 12.93 31.51 29.75
C VAL A 20 14.37 31.35 30.22
N PHE A 21 15.14 30.45 29.61
CA PHE A 21 16.56 30.31 29.90
C PHE A 21 17.35 31.59 29.59
N LEU A 22 17.14 32.16 28.39
CA LEU A 22 17.80 33.40 27.99
C LEU A 22 17.36 34.58 28.86
N GLU A 23 16.08 34.67 29.22
CA GLU A 23 15.58 35.68 30.14
C GLU A 23 16.29 35.61 31.49
N ASN A 24 16.41 34.41 32.06
CA ASN A 24 17.11 34.20 33.33
C ASN A 24 18.61 34.50 33.22
N TYR A 25 19.24 34.15 32.10
CA TYR A 25 20.63 34.48 31.82
C TYR A 25 20.84 36.00 31.74
N CYS A 26 20.01 36.71 30.98
CA CYS A 26 20.05 38.16 30.87
C CYS A 26 19.80 38.85 32.21
N LYS A 27 18.85 38.37 33.02
CA LYS A 27 18.60 38.86 34.39
C LYS A 27 19.82 38.68 35.30
N LYS A 28 20.51 37.53 35.22
CA LYS A 28 21.71 37.25 36.01
C LYS A 28 22.90 38.15 35.64
N HIS A 29 22.97 38.56 34.38
CA HIS A 29 24.09 39.33 33.82
C HIS A 29 23.76 40.81 33.57
N ASP A 30 22.61 41.30 34.06
CA ASP A 30 22.14 42.69 33.93
C ASP A 30 22.03 43.19 32.47
N TYR A 31 21.57 42.30 31.57
CA TYR A 31 21.26 42.63 30.18
C TYR A 31 19.78 42.88 29.98
N ASN A 32 19.45 43.87 29.14
CA ASN A 32 18.08 44.11 28.71
C ASN A 32 17.63 42.96 27.81
N PHE A 33 16.51 42.31 28.13
CA PHE A 33 15.96 41.20 27.35
C PHE A 33 14.62 41.57 26.75
N ILE A 34 14.47 41.33 25.44
CA ILE A 34 13.23 41.53 24.70
C ILE A 34 12.80 40.18 24.14
N THR A 35 11.60 39.75 24.49
CA THR A 35 10.89 38.69 23.80
C THR A 35 9.46 39.12 23.61
N PHE A 36 8.85 38.67 22.53
CA PHE A 36 7.43 38.86 22.26
C PHE A 36 6.94 37.67 21.46
N ASP A 37 5.63 37.51 21.47
CA ASP A 37 4.95 36.46 20.73
C ASP A 37 4.61 36.98 19.35
N ASN A 38 5.07 36.28 18.32
CA ASN A 38 4.65 36.59 16.96
C ASN A 38 3.14 36.35 16.84
N PHE A 39 2.47 37.18 16.03
CA PHE A 39 1.02 37.08 15.86
C PHE A 39 0.59 35.68 15.41
N GLY A 40 -0.55 35.21 15.92
CA GLY A 40 -1.03 33.84 15.71
C GLY A 40 -0.26 32.74 16.45
N HIS A 41 0.85 33.05 17.15
CA HIS A 41 1.54 32.09 18.03
C HIS A 41 1.15 32.28 19.50
N GLY A 42 1.16 31.17 20.27
CA GLY A 42 1.14 31.19 21.73
C GLY A 42 -0.07 31.89 22.34
N LYS A 43 0.19 33.00 23.04
CA LYS A 43 -0.77 33.88 23.73
C LYS A 43 -1.15 35.12 22.91
N SER A 44 -0.53 35.36 21.74
CA SER A 44 -0.93 36.46 20.86
C SER A 44 -2.32 36.23 20.28
N SER A 45 -3.07 37.31 20.02
CA SER A 45 -4.31 37.24 19.25
C SER A 45 -4.01 36.85 17.81
N GLY A 46 -4.94 36.16 17.13
CA GLY A 46 -4.80 35.78 15.72
C GLY A 46 -4.90 34.27 15.50
N ASN A 47 -4.86 33.86 14.24
CA ASN A 47 -4.86 32.47 13.83
C ASN A 47 -3.59 32.19 13.03
N PHE A 48 -2.80 31.21 13.47
CA PHE A 48 -1.53 30.85 12.85
C PHE A 48 -1.63 30.61 11.33
N LEU A 49 -2.73 30.01 10.86
CA LEU A 49 -2.90 29.66 9.44
C LEU A 49 -2.98 30.88 8.52
N ASP A 50 -3.37 32.04 9.06
CA ASP A 50 -3.53 33.27 8.30
C ASP A 50 -2.23 34.08 8.20
N GLU A 51 -1.18 33.66 8.93
CA GLU A 51 0.09 34.37 9.04
C GLU A 51 1.14 33.91 8.02
N THR A 52 2.07 34.82 7.72
CA THR A 52 3.16 34.67 6.75
C THR A 52 4.51 35.12 7.29
N ILE A 53 5.60 34.80 6.59
CA ILE A 53 6.95 35.26 6.98
C ILE A 53 7.01 36.79 7.03
N GLY A 54 6.43 37.49 6.06
CA GLY A 54 6.39 38.95 6.07
C GLY A 54 5.53 39.53 7.19
N SER A 55 4.42 38.89 7.57
CA SER A 55 3.61 39.33 8.72
C SER A 55 4.36 39.25 10.05
N TRP A 56 5.09 38.14 10.29
CA TRP A 56 5.93 38.00 11.47
C TRP A 56 7.12 38.95 11.44
N LEU A 57 7.73 39.14 10.26
CA LEU A 57 8.79 40.13 10.07
C LEU A 57 8.29 41.54 10.40
N MET A 58 7.09 41.94 9.97
CA MET A 58 6.48 43.23 10.36
C MET A 58 6.33 43.38 11.87
N GLY A 59 6.02 42.30 12.59
CA GLY A 59 6.02 42.29 14.07
C GLY A 59 7.40 42.57 14.65
N VAL A 60 8.43 41.88 14.15
CA VAL A 60 9.84 42.12 14.50
C VAL A 60 10.24 43.57 14.24
N GLU A 61 9.86 44.11 13.09
CA GLU A 61 10.14 45.49 12.70
C GLU A 61 9.52 46.51 13.65
N LEU A 62 8.26 46.30 14.03
CA LEU A 62 7.56 47.19 14.95
C LEU A 62 8.24 47.23 16.32
N VAL A 63 8.70 46.07 16.81
CA VAL A 63 9.44 45.94 18.06
C VAL A 63 10.82 46.60 17.97
N LEU A 64 11.57 46.34 16.90
CA LEU A 64 12.86 47.00 16.64
C LEU A 64 12.74 48.52 16.48
N ASN A 65 11.61 49.01 15.99
CA ASN A 65 11.39 50.45 15.82
C ASN A 65 10.90 51.16 17.08
N LYS A 66 10.09 50.50 17.91
CA LYS A 66 9.53 51.12 19.12
C LYS A 66 10.36 50.91 20.38
N LEU A 67 11.00 49.75 20.53
CA LEU A 67 11.61 49.33 21.80
C LEU A 67 13.15 49.33 21.76
N VAL A 68 13.75 49.23 20.58
CA VAL A 68 15.22 49.19 20.43
C VAL A 68 15.78 50.59 20.17
N ILE A 69 16.45 51.13 21.20
CA ILE A 69 17.06 52.47 21.18
C ILE A 69 18.56 52.41 20.87
N GLN A 70 19.24 51.31 21.25
CA GLN A 70 20.66 51.04 21.01
C GLN A 70 20.81 49.74 20.21
N PRO A 71 21.92 49.52 19.47
CA PRO A 71 22.12 48.31 18.70
C PRO A 71 21.96 47.03 19.56
N THR A 72 21.13 46.10 19.09
CA THR A 72 20.71 44.90 19.81
C THR A 72 21.35 43.64 19.23
N ILE A 73 21.60 42.63 20.06
CA ILE A 73 21.90 41.27 19.60
C ILE A 73 20.58 40.55 19.38
N ILE A 74 20.41 39.89 18.22
CA ILE A 74 19.22 39.07 17.96
C ILE A 74 19.61 37.59 18.03
N ILE A 75 18.85 36.84 18.83
CA ILE A 75 18.96 35.39 18.95
C ILE A 75 17.68 34.78 18.35
N GLY A 76 17.79 34.08 17.22
CA GLY A 76 16.65 33.43 16.57
C GLY A 76 16.76 31.92 16.61
N SER A 77 15.66 31.20 16.82
CA SER A 77 15.62 29.73 16.74
C SER A 77 14.73 29.23 15.61
N SER A 78 15.20 28.25 14.81
CA SER A 78 14.42 27.70 13.68
C SER A 78 13.93 28.82 12.75
N MET A 79 12.63 28.93 12.47
CA MET A 79 12.02 30.04 11.73
C MET A 79 12.39 31.43 12.32
N GLY A 80 12.53 31.55 13.64
CA GLY A 80 12.97 32.79 14.28
C GLY A 80 14.38 33.21 13.87
N ALA A 81 15.25 32.27 13.49
CA ALA A 81 16.57 32.59 12.92
C ALA A 81 16.46 33.17 11.50
N TRP A 82 15.49 32.70 10.71
CA TRP A 82 15.19 33.26 9.39
C TRP A 82 14.73 34.72 9.52
N LEU A 83 13.78 34.99 10.41
CA LEU A 83 13.32 36.35 10.72
C LEU A 83 14.45 37.24 11.23
N ALA A 84 15.35 36.69 12.06
CA ALA A 84 16.50 37.42 12.59
C ALA A 84 17.47 37.87 11.48
N ILE A 85 17.74 37.01 10.50
CA ILE A 85 18.61 37.35 9.35
C ILE A 85 17.93 38.38 8.44
N LEU A 86 16.64 38.21 8.15
CA LEU A 86 15.87 39.19 7.37
C LEU A 86 15.86 40.57 8.05
N ALA A 87 15.70 40.61 9.37
CA ALA A 87 15.79 41.83 10.14
C ALA A 87 17.19 42.45 10.11
N ALA A 88 18.27 41.64 10.16
CA ALA A 88 19.66 42.10 10.06
C ALA A 88 19.95 42.75 8.70
N ILE A 89 19.46 42.15 7.62
CA ILE A 89 19.58 42.74 6.27
C ILE A 89 18.84 44.07 6.18
N LYS A 90 17.66 44.18 6.80
CA LYS A 90 16.81 45.37 6.70
C LYS A 90 17.21 46.50 7.67
N PHE A 91 17.77 46.17 8.83
CA PHE A 91 18.17 47.15 9.87
C PHE A 91 19.61 46.95 10.36
N PRO A 92 20.63 47.02 9.47
CA PRO A 92 22.02 46.77 9.85
C PRO A 92 22.56 47.77 10.89
N SER A 93 21.98 48.98 10.97
CA SER A 93 22.39 49.96 11.99
C SER A 93 21.83 49.70 13.39
N LYS A 94 20.82 48.84 13.51
CA LYS A 94 20.15 48.52 14.79
C LYS A 94 20.56 47.17 15.36
N ILE A 95 21.28 46.36 14.60
CA ILE A 95 21.68 45.01 14.99
C ILE A 95 23.20 45.01 15.07
N CYS A 96 23.75 44.54 16.19
CA CYS A 96 25.21 44.49 16.40
C CYS A 96 25.77 43.07 16.45
N GLY A 97 24.90 42.06 16.42
CA GLY A 97 25.30 40.65 16.37
C GLY A 97 24.10 39.72 16.24
N LEU A 98 24.34 38.54 15.69
CA LEU A 98 23.31 37.53 15.42
C LEU A 98 23.73 36.18 16.00
N ILE A 99 22.80 35.51 16.67
CA ILE A 99 22.94 34.10 17.07
C ILE A 99 21.76 33.31 16.51
N ALA A 100 22.04 32.32 15.67
CA ALA A 100 21.03 31.48 15.03
C ALA A 100 21.09 30.06 15.60
N LEU A 101 20.02 29.64 16.29
CA LEU A 101 19.88 28.35 16.95
C LEU A 101 19.07 27.38 16.07
N ALA A 102 19.72 26.38 15.48
CA ALA A 102 19.14 25.44 14.52
C ALA A 102 18.32 26.19 13.44
N PRO A 103 18.97 27.03 12.60
CA PRO A 103 18.26 27.89 11.66
C PRO A 103 17.53 27.10 10.57
N ALA A 104 16.24 27.34 10.43
CA ALA A 104 15.40 26.76 9.38
C ALA A 104 15.13 27.81 8.30
N LEU A 105 16.15 28.16 7.53
CA LEU A 105 16.05 29.15 6.46
C LEU A 105 15.31 28.54 5.27
N ASP A 106 14.39 29.29 4.67
CA ASP A 106 13.66 28.91 3.45
C ASP A 106 12.96 27.54 3.52
N PHE A 107 12.65 27.04 4.72
CA PHE A 107 12.11 25.70 4.94
C PHE A 107 10.79 25.43 4.17
N THR A 108 10.05 26.49 3.83
CA THR A 108 8.85 26.44 3.01
C THR A 108 9.10 25.93 1.59
N GLU A 109 10.27 26.19 1.00
CA GLU A 109 10.63 25.67 -0.32
C GLU A 109 10.89 24.16 -0.25
N THR A 110 11.60 23.71 0.78
CA THR A 110 11.83 22.28 1.02
C THR A 110 10.50 21.54 1.16
N ILE A 111 9.57 22.07 1.96
CA ILE A 111 8.22 21.50 2.09
C ILE A 111 7.52 21.46 0.74
N TRP A 112 7.48 22.58 0.01
CA TRP A 112 6.76 22.65 -1.27
C TRP A 112 7.31 21.70 -2.33
N ASN A 113 8.64 21.54 -2.38
CA ASN A 113 9.31 20.66 -3.34
C ASN A 113 9.11 19.18 -3.00
N ASN A 114 8.97 18.84 -1.73
CA ASN A 114 8.74 17.47 -1.26
C ASN A 114 7.27 17.01 -1.37
N LEU A 115 6.33 17.93 -1.62
CA LEU A 115 4.92 17.56 -1.85
C LEU A 115 4.74 16.84 -3.19
N THR A 116 3.98 15.75 -3.17
CA THR A 116 3.47 15.13 -4.40
C THR A 116 2.50 16.06 -5.12
N GLU A 117 2.31 15.89 -6.43
CA GLU A 117 1.36 16.71 -7.21
C GLU A 117 -0.07 16.64 -6.65
N ILE A 118 -0.49 15.47 -6.13
CA ILE A 118 -1.79 15.31 -5.47
C ILE A 118 -1.86 16.15 -4.18
N GLN A 119 -0.81 16.12 -3.36
CA GLN A 119 -0.76 16.92 -2.14
C GLN A 119 -0.70 18.42 -2.45
N LYS A 120 0.02 18.85 -3.49
CA LYS A 120 0.01 20.27 -3.93
C LYS A 120 -1.38 20.73 -4.32
N ILE A 121 -2.10 19.92 -5.11
CA ILE A 121 -3.50 20.20 -5.49
C ILE A 121 -4.40 20.23 -4.24
N GLN A 122 -4.22 19.27 -3.32
CA GLN A 122 -4.97 19.22 -2.07
C GLN A 122 -4.71 20.47 -1.21
N MET A 123 -3.46 20.91 -1.09
CA MET A 123 -3.07 22.11 -0.35
C MET A 123 -3.68 23.37 -0.94
N GLN A 124 -3.72 23.47 -2.28
CA GLN A 124 -4.37 24.57 -2.99
C GLN A 124 -5.88 24.61 -2.78
N GLN A 125 -6.53 23.43 -2.71
CA GLN A 125 -7.99 23.33 -2.49
C GLN A 125 -8.38 23.54 -1.04
N GLN A 126 -7.64 22.95 -0.09
CA GLN A 126 -7.93 22.97 1.35
C GLN A 126 -7.30 24.18 2.06
N LYS A 127 -6.47 24.97 1.36
CA LYS A 127 -5.70 26.14 1.83
C LYS A 127 -4.62 25.86 2.88
N TRP A 128 -4.56 24.66 3.44
CA TRP A 128 -3.51 24.22 4.35
C TRP A 128 -3.37 22.69 4.31
N LEU A 129 -2.24 22.19 4.79
CA LEU A 129 -1.99 20.76 4.98
C LEU A 129 -1.32 20.52 6.33
N GLU A 130 -1.65 19.40 6.96
CA GLU A 130 -1.03 18.95 8.19
C GLU A 130 0.20 18.09 7.88
N PHE A 131 1.30 18.39 8.54
CA PHE A 131 2.56 17.67 8.38
C PHE A 131 3.00 17.10 9.71
N ASN A 132 3.58 15.89 9.71
CA ASN A 132 4.25 15.39 10.91
C ASN A 132 5.55 16.18 11.11
N GLY A 133 6.01 16.31 12.35
CA GLY A 133 7.25 17.02 12.65
C GLY A 133 8.52 16.50 11.96
N ARG A 134 8.46 15.30 11.35
CA ARG A 134 9.49 14.77 10.45
C ARG A 134 9.30 15.16 8.97
N ASP A 135 8.07 15.37 8.52
CA ASP A 135 7.75 15.65 7.11
C ASP A 135 8.10 17.08 6.69
N CYS A 136 8.13 18.02 7.65
CA CYS A 136 8.61 19.39 7.43
C CYS A 136 10.11 19.57 7.61
N ASN A 137 10.76 18.60 8.25
CA ASN A 137 12.21 18.46 8.26
C ASN A 137 12.68 17.53 7.15
N GLY A 138 11.95 17.51 6.02
CA GLY A 138 12.19 16.63 4.87
C GLY A 138 13.54 16.87 4.19
N ILE A 139 14.59 16.29 4.78
CA ILE A 139 15.34 15.17 4.22
C ILE A 139 15.82 15.42 2.79
N VAL A 140 17.04 15.96 2.70
CA VAL A 140 18.04 15.29 1.87
C VAL A 140 18.22 13.91 2.47
N ASN A 141 17.74 12.88 1.78
CA ASN A 141 18.04 11.49 2.11
C ASN A 141 19.48 11.23 1.66
N LEU A 142 20.43 11.89 2.33
CA LEU A 142 21.80 11.44 2.41
C LEU A 142 21.69 10.19 3.29
N GLY A 143 21.52 9.03 2.63
CA GLY A 143 21.41 7.74 3.28
C GLY A 143 22.43 7.61 4.40
N GLU A 144 21.97 7.13 5.56
CA GLU A 144 22.77 6.70 6.71
C GLU A 144 24.27 7.08 6.65
N PHE A 145 24.60 8.34 6.91
CA PHE A 145 26.00 8.74 7.07
C PHE A 145 26.52 8.27 8.43
N GLY A 146 26.88 6.99 8.48
CA GLY A 146 27.68 6.40 9.54
C GLY A 146 29.14 6.85 9.43
N ALA A 147 29.44 8.10 9.78
CA ALA A 147 30.83 8.53 9.96
C ALA A 147 31.39 7.86 11.23
N ARG A 148 32.20 6.80 11.05
CA ARG A 148 33.02 6.22 12.13
C ARG A 148 34.34 6.97 12.21
N SER A 149 34.53 7.71 13.29
CA SER A 149 35.87 8.04 13.80
C SER A 149 35.97 7.61 15.26
N ASP A 150 37.06 6.90 15.54
CA ASP A 150 37.68 6.64 16.83
C ASP A 150 37.46 5.27 17.50
N GLY A 151 38.61 4.65 17.75
CA GLY A 151 38.77 3.32 18.29
C GLY A 151 38.52 3.25 19.79
N ALA A 152 37.52 2.44 20.15
CA ALA A 152 37.54 1.57 21.32
C ALA A 152 36.50 0.45 21.09
N LYS A 153 36.93 -0.82 21.05
CA LYS A 153 36.08 -2.02 21.17
C LYS A 153 36.31 -2.58 22.59
N PRO A 154 35.28 -3.12 23.27
CA PRO A 154 34.75 -4.45 22.91
C PRO A 154 33.21 -4.50 22.82
N ILE A 155 32.68 -4.99 21.69
CA ILE A 155 32.04 -6.32 21.52
C ILE A 155 30.74 -6.49 22.32
N CYS A 156 29.60 -6.48 21.60
CA CYS A 156 28.66 -7.59 21.67
C CYS A 156 27.85 -7.74 20.37
N ASN A 157 28.12 -8.82 19.64
CA ASN A 157 27.28 -9.36 18.58
C ASN A 157 25.92 -9.77 19.15
N ARG A 158 24.82 -9.30 18.55
CA ARG A 158 23.62 -10.12 18.33
C ARG A 158 22.96 -9.70 17.03
N ARG A 159 22.88 -10.65 16.09
CA ARG A 159 21.85 -10.68 15.05
C ARG A 159 20.49 -10.53 15.74
N ALA A 160 19.82 -9.40 15.55
CA ALA A 160 18.39 -9.30 15.80
C ALA A 160 17.69 -9.60 14.47
N THR A 161 17.09 -10.79 14.42
CA THR A 161 16.06 -11.15 13.46
C THR A 161 14.95 -10.09 13.44
N SER A 162 14.35 -9.91 12.27
CA SER A 162 13.25 -9.02 11.85
C SER A 162 12.03 -8.82 12.78
N ASN A 163 12.18 -8.56 14.09
CA ASN A 163 11.06 -8.35 15.02
C ASN A 163 11.26 -7.28 16.12
N ASP A 164 12.37 -6.53 16.14
CA ASP A 164 12.62 -5.52 17.20
C ASP A 164 12.84 -4.09 16.65
N VAL A 165 11.89 -3.57 15.87
CA VAL A 165 11.77 -2.12 15.62
C VAL A 165 10.43 -1.63 16.15
N THR A 166 10.26 -1.72 17.47
CA THR A 166 9.26 -0.95 18.19
C THR A 166 9.85 -0.51 19.53
N ASN A 167 10.19 0.78 19.65
CA ASN A 167 10.24 1.59 20.88
C ASN A 167 11.22 2.77 20.78
N PHE A 168 11.00 3.65 19.81
CA PHE A 168 11.21 5.08 20.00
C PHE A 168 9.90 5.78 19.64
N SER A 169 8.98 5.88 20.61
CA SER A 169 7.80 6.72 20.48
C SER A 169 8.22 8.19 20.63
N SER A 170 8.74 8.77 19.57
CA SER A 170 8.77 10.23 19.42
C SER A 170 7.33 10.69 19.23
N ILE A 171 6.86 11.61 20.07
CA ILE A 171 5.54 12.24 19.94
C ILE A 171 5.41 12.84 18.53
N ASP A 172 4.50 12.31 17.71
CA ASP A 172 4.16 12.86 16.39
C ASP A 172 3.43 14.20 16.58
N TYR A 173 4.20 15.28 16.70
CA TYR A 173 3.65 16.64 16.61
C TYR A 173 3.25 16.89 15.15
N LYS A 174 1.95 16.87 14.87
CA LYS A 174 1.40 17.35 13.60
C LYS A 174 1.21 18.85 13.68
N TYR A 175 1.70 19.58 12.70
CA TYR A 175 1.43 21.02 12.59
C TYR A 175 0.94 21.39 11.20
N PRO A 176 -0.03 22.31 11.12
CA PRO A 176 -0.59 22.71 9.85
C PRO A 176 0.28 23.82 9.22
N ILE A 177 0.52 23.71 7.92
CA ILE A 177 1.18 24.73 7.12
C ILE A 177 0.18 25.25 6.10
N SER A 178 -0.01 26.56 6.05
CA SER A 178 -0.93 27.18 5.11
C SER A 178 -0.28 27.34 3.73
N TYR A 179 -1.09 27.22 2.69
CA TYR A 179 -0.67 27.51 1.32
C TYR A 179 -0.25 28.97 1.17
N GLN A 180 -0.90 29.87 1.91
CA GLN A 180 -0.59 31.29 1.94
C GLN A 180 0.82 31.56 2.50
N LEU A 181 1.23 30.85 3.56
CA LEU A 181 2.57 30.93 4.12
C LEU A 181 3.63 30.54 3.07
N ILE A 182 3.41 29.44 2.34
CA ILE A 182 4.34 28.99 1.29
C ILE A 182 4.44 30.00 0.15
N LEU A 183 3.30 30.52 -0.33
CA LEU A 183 3.28 31.48 -1.43
C LEU A 183 3.99 32.78 -1.09
N GLU A 184 3.74 33.32 0.10
CA GLU A 184 4.31 34.61 0.50
C GLU A 184 5.79 34.50 0.88
N ALA A 185 6.20 33.38 1.49
CA ALA A 185 7.57 33.12 1.88
C ALA A 185 8.55 33.16 0.69
N LYS A 186 8.09 32.92 -0.54
CA LYS A 186 8.88 33.07 -1.77
C LYS A 186 9.46 34.46 -1.98
N ASN A 187 8.83 35.50 -1.40
CA ASN A 187 9.33 36.88 -1.46
C ASN A 187 10.47 37.15 -0.45
N HIS A 188 10.77 36.19 0.43
CA HIS A 188 11.68 36.35 1.57
C HIS A 188 12.81 35.29 1.59
N LEU A 189 13.03 34.60 0.47
CA LEU A 189 14.05 33.55 0.34
C LEU A 189 15.47 34.13 0.45
N LEU A 190 16.30 33.49 1.26
CA LEU A 190 17.69 33.87 1.52
C LEU A 190 18.71 32.98 0.78
N LEU A 191 18.39 31.70 0.59
CA LEU A 191 19.27 30.67 0.05
C LEU A 191 19.35 30.67 -1.48
N ASN A 192 18.52 31.47 -2.17
CA ASN A 192 18.59 31.66 -3.62
C ASN A 192 19.79 32.54 -4.06
N SER A 193 20.53 33.11 -3.11
CA SER A 193 21.68 33.98 -3.38
C SER A 193 22.99 33.27 -3.01
N ASN A 194 24.05 33.48 -3.82
CA ASN A 194 25.36 32.87 -3.57
C ASN A 194 26.02 33.35 -2.27
N SER A 195 25.54 34.46 -1.68
CA SER A 195 26.07 35.02 -0.45
C SER A 195 25.03 35.93 0.23
N ILE A 196 24.81 35.76 1.54
CA ILE A 196 24.01 36.66 2.35
C ILE A 196 24.93 37.74 2.94
N ASN A 197 24.73 39.00 2.53
CA ASN A 197 25.62 40.09 2.92
C ASN A 197 25.23 40.69 4.28
N LEU A 198 25.79 40.13 5.36
CA LEU A 198 25.65 40.63 6.73
C LEU A 198 26.94 41.33 7.16
N LYS A 199 26.83 42.47 7.85
CA LYS A 199 28.00 43.24 8.34
C LYS A 199 28.35 42.90 9.79
N GLU A 200 27.41 42.28 10.48
CA GLU A 200 27.46 41.98 11.90
C GLU A 200 28.06 40.57 12.14
N PRO A 201 28.69 40.32 13.29
CA PRO A 201 29.14 38.98 13.65
C PRO A 201 27.95 38.01 13.79
N VAL A 202 28.06 36.85 13.14
CA VAL A 202 27.03 35.80 13.14
C VAL A 202 27.58 34.53 13.79
N HIS A 203 26.85 34.00 14.77
CA HIS A 203 27.10 32.69 15.36
C HIS A 203 25.98 31.72 15.00
N LEU A 204 26.32 30.63 14.33
CA LEU A 204 25.41 29.53 14.05
C LEU A 204 25.62 28.43 15.10
N ILE A 205 24.55 28.03 15.78
CA ILE A 205 24.57 26.97 16.79
C ILE A 205 23.57 25.90 16.35
N HIS A 206 24.07 24.75 15.94
CA HIS A 206 23.27 23.59 15.53
C HIS A 206 23.62 22.36 16.40
N GLY A 207 22.75 21.36 16.43
CA GLY A 207 23.01 20.12 17.17
C GLY A 207 24.17 19.31 16.56
N MET A 208 24.99 18.68 17.39
CA MET A 208 26.01 17.70 16.98
C MET A 208 25.42 16.29 16.75
N LEU A 209 24.10 16.14 16.83
CA LEU A 209 23.37 14.88 16.58
C LEU A 209 22.17 15.13 15.68
N ASP A 210 22.17 16.28 15.01
CA ASP A 210 21.12 16.69 14.11
C ASP A 210 21.27 15.87 12.82
N THR A 211 20.39 14.91 12.61
CA THR A 211 20.35 14.08 11.39
C THR A 211 20.02 14.91 10.15
N ASP A 212 19.46 16.11 10.36
CA ASP A 212 19.01 16.99 9.29
C ASP A 212 20.17 17.86 8.76
N VAL A 213 21.28 17.96 9.49
CA VAL A 213 22.51 18.68 9.06
C VAL A 213 23.76 17.88 9.47
N PRO A 214 24.46 17.22 8.52
CA PRO A 214 25.56 16.33 8.84
C PRO A 214 26.84 17.10 9.20
N TYR A 215 26.95 17.56 10.44
CA TYR A 215 28.04 18.41 10.89
C TYR A 215 29.43 17.74 10.83
N THR A 216 29.51 16.41 11.00
CA THR A 216 30.75 15.64 10.83
C THR A 216 31.23 15.70 9.39
N ILE A 217 30.31 15.61 8.43
CA ILE A 217 30.61 15.77 7.00
C ILE A 217 30.99 17.22 6.71
N SER A 218 30.28 18.22 7.22
CA SER A 218 30.64 19.63 7.01
C SER A 218 32.01 19.99 7.58
N LYS A 219 32.36 19.47 8.75
CA LYS A 219 33.68 19.64 9.37
C LYS A 219 34.77 18.89 8.60
N MET A 220 34.47 17.70 8.08
CA MET A 220 35.37 16.90 7.25
C MET A 220 35.62 17.56 5.89
N ILE A 221 34.58 18.01 5.18
CA ILE A 221 34.68 18.76 3.92
C ILE A 221 35.43 20.09 4.14
N GLY A 222 35.22 20.74 5.29
CA GLY A 222 35.93 21.95 5.69
C GLY A 222 37.43 21.75 5.92
N ASN A 223 37.86 20.52 6.23
CA ASN A 223 39.26 20.15 6.48
C ASN A 223 39.95 19.52 5.27
N LEU A 224 39.29 19.43 4.10
CA LEU A 224 39.91 18.89 2.90
C LEU A 224 40.97 19.85 2.35
N ASP A 225 42.14 19.31 2.09
CA ASP A 225 43.30 20.00 1.54
C ASP A 225 43.88 19.25 0.33
N GLN A 226 44.99 19.75 -0.22
CA GLN A 226 45.64 19.17 -1.40
C GLN A 226 46.31 17.81 -1.13
N ASP A 227 46.49 17.43 0.13
CA ASP A 227 47.04 16.14 0.56
C ASP A 227 45.96 15.05 0.70
N SER A 228 44.71 15.40 0.43
CA SER A 228 43.55 14.51 0.50
C SER A 228 43.16 14.01 -0.89
N LEU A 229 42.78 12.74 -1.02
CA LEU A 229 42.32 12.13 -2.27
C LEU A 229 40.84 11.77 -2.15
N VAL A 230 40.02 12.26 -3.09
CA VAL A 230 38.60 11.89 -3.15
C VAL A 230 38.38 10.90 -4.30
N LEU A 231 37.85 9.74 -3.93
CA LEU A 231 37.54 8.63 -4.81
C LEU A 231 36.02 8.57 -5.00
N PHE A 232 35.58 8.45 -6.25
CA PHE A 232 34.18 8.25 -6.60
C PHE A 232 34.03 6.95 -7.36
N ASP A 233 33.10 6.10 -6.95
CA ASP A 233 32.60 5.10 -7.88
C ASP A 233 31.90 5.79 -9.05
N VAL A 234 31.94 5.18 -10.23
CA VAL A 234 31.30 5.78 -11.41
C VAL A 234 29.82 5.44 -11.45
N ASP A 235 29.49 4.16 -11.39
CA ASP A 235 28.13 3.67 -11.61
C ASP A 235 27.29 3.84 -10.33
N ASP A 236 26.05 4.31 -10.46
CA ASP A 236 25.11 4.62 -9.36
C ASP A 236 25.60 5.66 -8.32
N VAL A 237 26.81 6.22 -8.48
CA VAL A 237 27.34 7.35 -7.71
C VAL A 237 27.49 8.60 -8.56
N LEU A 238 28.26 8.56 -9.66
CA LEU A 238 28.40 9.71 -10.57
C LEU A 238 27.32 9.68 -11.66
N ILE A 239 27.13 8.51 -12.27
CA ILE A 239 26.24 8.32 -13.41
C ILE A 239 25.28 7.17 -13.19
N MET A 240 24.10 7.28 -13.78
CA MET A 240 23.12 6.20 -13.83
C MET A 240 22.47 6.12 -15.20
N ASP A 241 21.89 4.97 -15.51
CA ASP A 241 21.08 4.78 -16.71
C ASP A 241 19.83 5.69 -16.64
N GLN A 242 19.55 6.46 -17.70
CA GLN A 242 18.35 7.30 -17.83
C GLN A 242 17.09 6.47 -18.11
N ASP A 243 17.25 5.32 -18.78
CA ASP A 243 16.16 4.41 -19.12
C ASP A 243 15.58 3.68 -17.88
N GLU A 244 14.29 3.31 -17.94
CA GLU A 244 13.53 2.68 -16.83
C GLU A 244 14.09 1.31 -16.37
N TYR A 245 15.02 0.70 -17.13
CA TYR A 245 15.57 -0.63 -16.90
C TYR A 245 16.98 -0.60 -16.32
N ARG A 246 17.17 0.11 -15.21
CA ARG A 246 18.46 0.27 -14.51
C ARG A 246 19.15 -1.07 -14.24
N LEU A 247 20.49 -1.08 -14.28
CA LEU A 247 21.32 -2.24 -13.92
C LEU A 247 21.03 -2.78 -12.51
N THR A 248 20.62 -1.89 -11.60
CA THR A 248 20.26 -2.16 -10.21
C THR A 248 18.80 -2.58 -10.01
N HIS A 249 17.96 -2.49 -11.04
CA HIS A 249 16.54 -2.84 -10.95
C HIS A 249 16.37 -4.34 -10.56
N PRO A 250 15.45 -4.68 -9.63
CA PRO A 250 15.25 -6.06 -9.17
C PRO A 250 15.04 -7.06 -10.31
N TYR A 251 14.27 -6.68 -11.33
CA TYR A 251 14.04 -7.51 -12.53
C TYR A 251 15.33 -7.83 -13.30
N ARG A 252 16.24 -6.86 -13.43
CA ARG A 252 17.51 -7.06 -14.15
C ARG A 252 18.50 -7.85 -13.30
N ARG A 253 18.46 -7.71 -11.96
CA ARG A 253 19.18 -8.59 -11.01
C ARG A 253 18.68 -10.04 -11.10
N GLN A 254 17.37 -10.24 -11.14
CA GLN A 254 16.75 -11.55 -11.33
C GLN A 254 17.12 -12.15 -12.70
N TRP A 255 17.01 -11.38 -13.78
CA TRP A 255 17.44 -11.82 -15.10
C TRP A 255 18.93 -12.16 -15.16
N ARG A 256 19.80 -11.38 -14.49
CA ARG A 256 21.23 -11.69 -14.35
C ARG A 256 21.46 -13.03 -13.65
N ALA A 257 20.68 -13.32 -12.61
CA ALA A 257 20.75 -14.60 -11.91
C ALA A 257 20.24 -15.76 -12.80
N GLU A 258 19.14 -15.58 -13.51
CA GLU A 258 18.55 -16.61 -14.39
C GLU A 258 19.36 -16.85 -15.67
N SER A 259 19.91 -15.79 -16.27
CA SER A 259 20.71 -15.86 -17.50
C SER A 259 22.00 -16.65 -17.31
N LYS A 260 22.57 -16.67 -16.09
CA LYS A 260 23.73 -17.54 -15.76
C LYS A 260 23.45 -19.02 -16.06
N ASN A 261 22.20 -19.45 -15.96
CA ASN A 261 21.79 -20.84 -16.19
C ASN A 261 21.32 -21.11 -17.63
N ARG A 262 21.07 -20.07 -18.43
CA ARG A 262 20.44 -20.18 -19.76
C ARG A 262 21.34 -19.78 -20.93
N LEU A 263 22.31 -18.90 -20.68
CA LEU A 263 23.16 -18.32 -21.72
C LEU A 263 24.63 -18.57 -21.38
N THR A 264 25.42 -18.85 -22.42
CA THR A 264 26.88 -18.91 -22.29
C THR A 264 27.42 -17.55 -21.86
N ARG A 265 28.66 -17.54 -21.34
CA ARG A 265 29.31 -16.30 -20.89
C ARG A 265 29.47 -15.28 -22.04
N GLU A 266 29.83 -15.74 -23.23
CA GLU A 266 30.01 -14.89 -24.41
C GLU A 266 28.67 -14.30 -24.90
N GLU A 267 27.60 -15.09 -24.93
CA GLU A 267 26.26 -14.61 -25.28
C GLU A 267 25.78 -13.55 -24.29
N ARG A 268 26.05 -13.73 -22.98
CA ARG A 268 25.74 -12.71 -21.97
C ARG A 268 26.54 -11.43 -22.19
N HIS A 269 27.85 -11.53 -22.45
CA HIS A 269 28.68 -10.36 -22.73
C HIS A 269 28.21 -9.63 -23.99
N HIS A 270 27.88 -10.37 -25.06
CA HIS A 270 27.33 -9.83 -26.30
C HIS A 270 26.01 -9.09 -26.05
N PHE A 271 25.07 -9.72 -25.34
CA PHE A 271 23.78 -9.10 -25.00
C PHE A 271 23.95 -7.85 -24.13
N PHE A 272 24.76 -7.92 -23.06
CA PHE A 272 25.02 -6.76 -22.20
C PHE A 272 25.69 -5.62 -22.95
N SER A 273 26.62 -5.92 -23.86
CA SER A 273 27.29 -4.88 -24.65
C SER A 273 26.33 -4.14 -25.60
N ILE A 274 25.29 -4.82 -26.11
CA ILE A 274 24.23 -4.17 -26.92
C ILE A 274 23.40 -3.22 -26.05
N ILE A 275 23.02 -3.65 -24.84
CA ILE A 275 22.28 -2.79 -23.91
C ILE A 275 23.11 -1.58 -23.53
N LEU A 276 24.38 -1.79 -23.15
CA LEU A 276 25.27 -0.71 -22.78
C LEU A 276 25.51 0.27 -23.94
N LYS A 277 25.67 -0.23 -25.17
CA LYS A 277 25.86 0.63 -26.35
C LYS A 277 24.65 1.51 -26.66
N ASN A 278 23.45 1.03 -26.35
CA ASN A 278 22.19 1.71 -26.69
C ASN A 278 21.58 2.50 -25.51
N ARG A 279 22.17 2.42 -24.32
CA ARG A 279 21.65 3.12 -23.14
C ARG A 279 21.88 4.62 -23.25
N THR A 280 21.00 5.37 -22.61
CA THR A 280 21.25 6.79 -22.30
C THR A 280 21.69 6.93 -20.85
N ILE A 281 22.69 7.78 -20.57
CA ILE A 281 23.20 8.03 -19.21
C ILE A 281 22.82 9.43 -18.74
N ARG A 282 22.68 9.60 -17.42
CA ARG A 282 22.53 10.90 -16.76
C ARG A 282 23.35 10.95 -15.48
N LEU A 283 23.57 12.15 -14.97
CA LEU A 283 24.10 12.33 -13.61
C LEU A 283 23.11 11.80 -12.58
N VAL A 284 23.63 11.19 -11.52
CA VAL A 284 22.81 10.71 -10.39
C VAL A 284 22.14 11.88 -9.67
N ASP A 285 22.91 12.95 -9.46
CA ASP A 285 22.45 14.22 -8.91
C ASP A 285 23.08 15.35 -9.74
N THR A 286 22.27 16.34 -10.11
CA THR A 286 22.71 17.49 -10.92
C THR A 286 23.83 18.30 -10.24
N HIS A 287 23.90 18.28 -8.91
CA HIS A 287 24.92 18.98 -8.13
C HIS A 287 26.28 18.27 -8.09
N ILE A 288 26.39 17.01 -8.53
CA ILE A 288 27.68 16.29 -8.56
C ILE A 288 28.71 17.00 -9.43
N ALA A 289 28.27 17.53 -10.58
CA ALA A 289 29.14 18.32 -11.46
C ALA A 289 29.68 19.58 -10.75
N ASP A 290 28.83 20.26 -9.98
CA ASP A 290 29.23 21.43 -9.19
C ASP A 290 30.18 21.06 -8.04
N ILE A 291 29.95 19.92 -7.38
CA ILE A 291 30.83 19.41 -6.33
C ILE A 291 32.21 19.12 -6.90
N LEU A 292 32.28 18.39 -8.01
CA LEU A 292 33.55 18.10 -8.69
C LEU A 292 34.25 19.40 -9.12
N SER A 293 33.54 20.34 -9.74
CA SER A 293 34.10 21.65 -10.09
C SER A 293 34.67 22.39 -8.88
N ARG A 294 33.95 22.41 -7.74
CA ARG A 294 34.43 23.06 -6.50
C ARG A 294 35.66 22.36 -5.91
N LEU A 295 35.71 21.03 -5.96
CA LEU A 295 36.90 20.29 -5.54
C LEU A 295 38.10 20.62 -6.44
N TRP A 296 37.88 20.72 -7.75
CA TRP A 296 38.93 21.08 -8.71
C TRP A 296 39.40 22.52 -8.56
N GLU A 297 38.49 23.48 -8.30
CA GLU A 297 38.84 24.87 -7.98
C GLU A 297 39.69 24.97 -6.72
N LYS A 298 39.41 24.13 -5.72
CA LYS A 298 40.21 24.00 -4.49
C LYS A 298 41.49 23.19 -4.66
N GLN A 299 41.78 22.70 -5.88
CA GLN A 299 42.93 21.86 -6.20
C GLN A 299 42.99 20.56 -5.37
N ILE A 300 41.83 20.02 -4.98
CA ILE A 300 41.76 18.75 -4.27
C ILE A 300 41.82 17.61 -5.30
N PRO A 301 42.77 16.66 -5.18
CA PRO A 301 42.86 15.48 -6.04
C PRO A 301 41.57 14.65 -6.07
N THR A 302 41.07 14.35 -7.27
CA THR A 302 39.91 13.45 -7.45
C THR A 302 40.19 12.36 -8.48
N VAL A 303 39.72 11.14 -8.22
CA VAL A 303 39.87 9.97 -9.10
C VAL A 303 38.56 9.18 -9.11
N ALA A 304 38.24 8.58 -10.25
CA ALA A 304 37.10 7.67 -10.36
C ALA A 304 37.53 6.20 -10.32
N LEU A 305 36.68 5.33 -9.78
CA LEU A 305 36.83 3.88 -9.77
C LEU A 305 35.62 3.24 -10.44
N THR A 306 35.82 2.18 -11.22
CA THR A 306 34.69 1.45 -11.81
C THR A 306 35.01 -0.02 -12.05
N LYS A 307 34.00 -0.87 -11.83
CA LYS A 307 34.09 -2.32 -12.03
C LYS A 307 33.79 -2.71 -13.48
N LEU A 308 34.57 -2.18 -14.43
CA LEU A 308 34.46 -2.50 -15.85
C LEU A 308 35.63 -3.33 -16.36
N TYR A 309 35.35 -4.18 -17.35
CA TYR A 309 36.35 -4.88 -18.14
C TYR A 309 37.20 -3.88 -18.96
N THR A 310 38.41 -4.29 -19.31
CA THR A 310 39.30 -3.53 -20.19
C THR A 310 39.45 -4.28 -21.52
N GLY A 311 39.56 -3.56 -22.64
CA GLY A 311 39.58 -4.16 -23.98
C GLY A 311 38.20 -4.44 -24.57
N LYS A 312 38.06 -5.49 -25.40
CA LYS A 312 36.83 -5.80 -26.14
C LYS A 312 35.76 -6.45 -25.25
N PHE A 313 34.57 -5.87 -25.22
CA PHE A 313 33.40 -6.40 -24.50
C PHE A 313 32.20 -6.53 -25.45
N GLY A 314 31.94 -7.75 -25.94
CA GLY A 314 30.84 -8.04 -26.86
C GLY A 314 30.95 -7.25 -28.18
N VAL A 315 30.00 -6.34 -28.45
CA VAL A 315 29.98 -5.44 -29.62
C VAL A 315 30.80 -4.16 -29.43
N ILE A 316 31.32 -3.90 -28.23
CA ILE A 316 32.16 -2.72 -27.94
C ILE A 316 33.63 -3.15 -28.10
N GLU A 317 34.34 -2.57 -29.07
CA GLU A 317 35.72 -2.94 -29.40
C GLU A 317 36.74 -2.49 -28.35
N ASP A 318 36.53 -1.30 -27.77
CA ASP A 318 37.36 -0.74 -26.71
C ASP A 318 36.49 -0.16 -25.60
N PHE A 319 36.29 -0.96 -24.56
CA PHE A 319 35.39 -0.63 -23.46
C PHE A 319 35.97 0.45 -22.54
N THR A 320 37.30 0.60 -22.50
CA THR A 320 38.00 1.64 -21.72
C THR A 320 37.74 3.02 -22.31
N ASN A 321 38.07 3.20 -23.60
CA ASN A 321 37.87 4.48 -24.27
C ASN A 321 36.36 4.83 -24.39
N TRP A 322 35.50 3.81 -24.48
CA TRP A 322 34.05 4.00 -24.45
C TRP A 322 33.57 4.64 -23.14
N ARG A 323 33.99 4.14 -21.97
CA ARG A 323 33.61 4.74 -20.67
C ARG A 323 34.17 6.15 -20.48
N LEU A 324 35.41 6.41 -20.93
CA LEU A 324 35.98 7.76 -20.87
C LEU A 324 35.18 8.74 -21.73
N LYS A 325 34.72 8.30 -22.90
CA LYS A 325 33.85 9.11 -23.77
C LYS A 325 32.47 9.36 -23.15
N GLU A 326 31.90 8.38 -22.45
CA GLU A 326 30.66 8.55 -21.68
C GLU A 326 30.80 9.67 -20.64
N LEU A 327 31.85 9.63 -19.81
CA LEU A 327 32.08 10.64 -18.75
C LEU A 327 32.34 12.04 -19.32
N LYS A 328 33.16 12.15 -20.37
CA LYS A 328 33.40 13.44 -21.06
C LYS A 328 32.13 13.99 -21.71
N GLY A 329 31.24 13.12 -22.19
CA GLY A 329 29.96 13.50 -22.78
C GLY A 329 29.02 14.25 -21.82
N ILE A 330 29.20 14.03 -20.51
CA ILE A 330 28.44 14.70 -19.42
C ILE A 330 29.30 15.72 -18.65
N ASN A 331 30.40 16.19 -19.25
CA ASN A 331 31.32 17.20 -18.69
C ASN A 331 32.06 16.77 -17.41
N ILE A 332 32.19 15.47 -17.16
CA ILE A 332 33.05 14.93 -16.09
C ILE A 332 34.40 14.56 -16.70
N ASP A 333 35.46 15.25 -16.27
CA ASP A 333 36.82 15.02 -16.72
C ASP A 333 37.81 15.04 -15.54
N PHE A 334 38.13 13.84 -15.05
CA PHE A 334 39.05 13.65 -13.93
C PHE A 334 40.51 14.03 -14.27
N MET A 335 40.86 14.25 -15.54
CA MET A 335 42.18 14.76 -15.91
C MET A 335 42.48 16.16 -15.35
N LYS A 336 41.45 16.92 -14.98
CA LYS A 336 41.58 18.27 -14.43
C LYS A 336 42.26 18.29 -13.05
N SER A 337 42.12 17.23 -12.26
CA SER A 337 42.60 17.19 -10.87
C SER A 337 43.29 15.90 -10.44
N THR A 338 43.28 14.85 -11.28
CA THR A 338 43.97 13.60 -10.93
C THR A 338 45.46 13.86 -10.64
N PRO A 339 46.00 13.30 -9.53
CA PRO A 339 47.41 13.40 -9.21
C PRO A 339 48.27 12.53 -10.15
N ILE A 340 47.65 11.55 -10.81
CA ILE A 340 48.29 10.60 -11.70
C ILE A 340 47.75 10.83 -13.12
N LYS A 341 48.58 11.42 -13.99
CA LYS A 341 48.23 11.74 -15.38
C LYS A 341 48.63 10.67 -16.39
N GLU A 342 49.47 9.72 -15.98
CA GLU A 342 49.97 8.65 -16.84
C GLU A 342 49.01 7.46 -16.87
N GLU A 343 48.97 6.76 -18.00
CA GLU A 343 48.28 5.48 -18.12
C GLU A 343 49.07 4.38 -17.39
N ILE A 344 48.39 3.61 -16.54
CA ILE A 344 49.01 2.55 -15.73
C ILE A 344 48.28 1.25 -16.00
N LEU A 345 49.01 0.26 -16.49
CA LEU A 345 48.54 -1.13 -16.58
C LEU A 345 49.06 -1.93 -15.39
N ILE A 346 48.21 -2.76 -14.78
CA ILE A 346 48.59 -3.66 -13.67
C ILE A 346 48.61 -5.09 -14.20
N ASP A 347 49.76 -5.51 -14.75
CA ASP A 347 49.92 -6.83 -15.35
C ASP A 347 49.96 -7.98 -14.33
N GLU A 348 50.31 -7.66 -13.08
CA GLU A 348 50.46 -8.63 -11.98
C GLU A 348 49.11 -9.17 -11.47
N LEU A 349 48.03 -8.42 -11.70
CA LEU A 349 46.67 -8.80 -11.33
C LEU A 349 45.92 -9.29 -12.58
N HIS A 350 46.32 -10.45 -13.09
CA HIS A 350 45.67 -11.09 -14.24
C HIS A 350 44.70 -12.19 -13.79
N ILE A 351 43.48 -12.22 -14.34
CA ILE A 351 42.53 -13.32 -14.10
C ILE A 351 42.80 -14.42 -15.13
N GLU A 352 43.42 -15.53 -14.74
CA GLU A 352 43.76 -16.67 -15.64
C GLU A 352 42.55 -17.37 -16.29
N ASN A 353 41.32 -17.09 -15.83
CA ASN A 353 40.10 -17.78 -16.28
C ASN A 353 39.46 -17.17 -17.56
N GLY A 354 40.25 -17.04 -18.63
CA GLY A 354 39.77 -16.75 -19.99
C GLY A 354 39.20 -15.35 -20.20
N ILE A 355 39.69 -14.36 -19.45
CA ILE A 355 39.26 -12.95 -19.53
C ILE A 355 40.42 -12.14 -20.11
N ASN A 356 40.24 -11.52 -21.29
CA ASN A 356 41.17 -10.51 -21.80
C ASN A 356 40.87 -9.15 -21.12
N GLY A 357 41.13 -9.02 -19.83
CA GLY A 357 40.95 -7.77 -19.09
C GLY A 357 41.99 -7.64 -17.98
N ARG A 358 42.79 -6.57 -18.04
CA ARG A 358 43.79 -6.21 -17.02
C ARG A 358 43.36 -4.91 -16.32
N PRO A 359 43.45 -4.82 -14.99
CA PRO A 359 43.18 -3.57 -14.30
C PRO A 359 44.11 -2.46 -14.82
N MET A 360 43.56 -1.27 -14.99
CA MET A 360 44.33 -0.11 -15.44
C MET A 360 43.80 1.19 -14.87
N MET A 361 44.64 2.22 -14.87
CA MET A 361 44.24 3.60 -14.67
C MET A 361 44.50 4.38 -15.94
N LYS A 362 43.50 5.13 -16.41
CA LYS A 362 43.61 5.99 -17.59
C LYS A 362 42.78 7.25 -17.37
N GLU A 363 43.36 8.41 -17.65
CA GLU A 363 42.67 9.71 -17.57
C GLU A 363 41.99 10.00 -16.21
N GLY A 364 42.59 9.58 -15.10
CA GLY A 364 42.00 9.77 -13.76
C GLY A 364 40.87 8.79 -13.43
N VAL A 365 40.66 7.75 -14.24
CA VAL A 365 39.67 6.68 -14.02
C VAL A 365 40.38 5.34 -13.86
N ILE A 366 40.12 4.64 -12.77
CA ILE A 366 40.63 3.30 -12.45
C ILE A 366 39.58 2.27 -12.87
N LEU A 367 39.94 1.41 -13.83
CA LEU A 367 39.13 0.27 -14.26
C LEU A 367 39.68 -0.99 -13.62
N THR A 368 38.88 -1.64 -12.77
CA THR A 368 39.36 -2.77 -11.97
C THR A 368 39.32 -4.12 -12.67
N ALA A 369 38.74 -4.21 -13.87
CA ALA A 369 38.60 -5.48 -14.61
C ALA A 369 37.93 -6.61 -13.78
N ASP A 370 36.91 -6.26 -12.99
CA ASP A 370 36.15 -7.16 -12.10
C ASP A 370 36.94 -7.65 -10.86
N ILE A 371 38.14 -7.11 -10.63
CA ILE A 371 38.93 -7.30 -9.41
C ILE A 371 38.45 -6.32 -8.33
N ASP A 372 38.68 -6.70 -7.08
CA ASP A 372 38.40 -5.89 -5.90
C ASP A 372 39.03 -4.48 -5.97
N LYS A 373 38.23 -3.44 -5.68
CA LYS A 373 38.63 -2.02 -5.81
C LYS A 373 39.77 -1.65 -4.86
N GLY A 374 39.79 -2.18 -3.64
CA GLY A 374 40.86 -1.93 -2.67
C GLY A 374 42.20 -2.47 -3.16
N VAL A 375 42.23 -3.72 -3.64
CA VAL A 375 43.46 -4.36 -4.14
C VAL A 375 44.04 -3.61 -5.35
N VAL A 376 43.19 -3.20 -6.29
CA VAL A 376 43.64 -2.43 -7.47
C VAL A 376 44.18 -1.07 -7.07
N LEU A 377 43.51 -0.38 -6.13
CA LEU A 377 43.97 0.90 -5.61
C LEU A 377 45.34 0.78 -4.91
N GLU A 378 45.53 -0.24 -4.06
CA GLU A 378 46.81 -0.52 -3.38
C GLU A 378 47.97 -0.60 -4.39
N ASN A 379 47.77 -1.35 -5.48
CA ASN A 379 48.78 -1.53 -6.51
C ASN A 379 49.10 -0.23 -7.27
N ILE A 380 48.10 0.62 -7.52
CA ILE A 380 48.30 1.91 -8.18
C ILE A 380 49.08 2.86 -7.27
N LEU A 381 48.71 2.95 -5.99
CA LEU A 381 49.37 3.80 -5.00
C LEU A 381 50.84 3.39 -4.84
N HIS A 382 51.12 2.09 -4.72
CA HIS A 382 52.49 1.57 -4.66
C HIS A 382 53.29 1.86 -5.94
N LYS A 383 52.72 1.57 -7.12
CA LYS A 383 53.42 1.73 -8.41
C LYS A 383 53.75 3.19 -8.73
N LYS A 384 52.97 4.14 -8.20
CA LYS A 384 53.24 5.59 -8.34
C LYS A 384 53.88 6.23 -7.13
N ASN A 385 54.13 5.47 -6.07
CA ASN A 385 54.67 5.98 -4.81
C ASN A 385 53.89 7.21 -4.30
N TYR A 386 52.56 7.15 -4.38
CA TYR A 386 51.66 8.22 -3.99
C TYR A 386 50.79 7.74 -2.83
N TYR A 387 50.88 8.42 -1.68
CA TYR A 387 50.13 8.06 -0.46
C TYR A 387 49.52 9.33 0.14
N PRO A 388 48.24 9.63 -0.14
CA PRO A 388 47.56 10.77 0.44
C PRO A 388 47.40 10.61 1.96
N LYS A 389 47.27 11.72 2.70
CA LYS A 389 47.03 11.69 4.16
C LYS A 389 45.63 11.18 4.50
N THR A 390 44.67 11.54 3.65
CA THR A 390 43.27 11.21 3.81
C THR A 390 42.70 10.71 2.49
N ILE A 391 42.00 9.57 2.52
CA ILE A 391 41.20 9.07 1.40
C ILE A 391 39.74 9.18 1.78
N ILE A 392 38.96 9.82 0.92
CA ILE A 392 37.51 9.79 0.95
C ILE A 392 37.07 8.86 -0.18
N PHE A 393 36.16 7.94 0.10
CA PHE A 393 35.61 7.08 -0.93
C PHE A 393 34.08 7.05 -0.88
N VAL A 394 33.46 7.37 -2.02
CA VAL A 394 32.01 7.33 -2.22
C VAL A 394 31.69 6.17 -3.16
N ASP A 395 30.91 5.19 -2.69
CA ASP A 395 30.55 3.99 -3.44
C ASP A 395 29.11 3.58 -3.11
N ASP A 396 28.39 2.94 -4.03
CA ASP A 396 27.03 2.45 -3.79
C ASP A 396 27.02 1.09 -3.07
N VAL A 397 28.16 0.40 -3.01
CA VAL A 397 28.30 -0.93 -2.40
C VAL A 397 29.25 -0.89 -1.20
N LEU A 398 28.70 -1.18 -0.02
CA LEU A 398 29.43 -1.24 1.25
C LEU A 398 30.67 -2.17 1.21
N GLU A 399 30.60 -3.30 0.51
CA GLU A 399 31.72 -4.25 0.38
C GLU A 399 32.97 -3.62 -0.27
N ASN A 400 32.77 -2.72 -1.23
CA ASN A 400 33.87 -1.99 -1.88
C ASN A 400 34.52 -1.01 -0.90
N ILE A 401 33.70 -0.33 -0.09
CA ILE A 401 34.14 0.62 0.94
C ILE A 401 34.98 -0.10 1.99
N GLU A 402 34.48 -1.22 2.51
CA GLU A 402 35.22 -2.05 3.48
C GLU A 402 36.55 -2.56 2.93
N SER A 403 36.62 -2.85 1.63
CA SER A 403 37.87 -3.27 1.01
C SER A 403 38.90 -2.14 0.96
N VAL A 404 38.49 -0.94 0.53
CA VAL A 404 39.37 0.23 0.51
C VAL A 404 39.78 0.63 1.94
N GLU A 405 38.87 0.55 2.91
CA GLU A 405 39.17 0.80 4.33
C GLU A 405 40.28 -0.11 4.86
N LYS A 406 40.22 -1.41 4.56
CA LYS A 406 41.25 -2.39 4.97
C LYS A 406 42.62 -2.04 4.41
N ILE A 407 42.68 -1.61 3.15
CA ILE A 407 43.93 -1.17 2.50
C ILE A 407 44.45 0.12 3.11
N CYS A 408 43.58 1.12 3.34
CA CYS A 408 43.97 2.38 3.96
C CYS A 408 44.50 2.16 5.38
N ALA A 409 43.86 1.28 6.17
CA ALA A 409 44.34 0.90 7.49
C ALA A 409 45.72 0.23 7.45
N LYS A 410 45.97 -0.63 6.46
CA LYS A 410 47.29 -1.25 6.22
C LYS A 410 48.36 -0.22 5.86
N LEU A 411 48.01 0.79 5.07
CA LEU A 411 48.90 1.86 4.62
C LEU A 411 48.99 3.06 5.58
N GLN A 412 48.30 3.02 6.72
CA GLN A 412 48.20 4.12 7.70
C GLN A 412 47.66 5.43 7.12
N ILE A 413 46.70 5.34 6.18
CA ILE A 413 46.01 6.47 5.58
C ILE A 413 44.67 6.68 6.31
N ASN A 414 44.32 7.93 6.64
CA ASN A 414 43.01 8.23 7.22
C ASN A 414 41.93 7.95 6.18
N PHE A 415 40.91 7.17 6.53
CA PHE A 415 39.87 6.77 5.59
C PHE A 415 38.49 7.23 6.03
N TYR A 416 37.71 7.73 5.07
CA TYR A 416 36.29 8.03 5.24
C TYR A 416 35.51 7.43 4.09
N GLY A 417 34.66 6.45 4.41
CA GLY A 417 33.79 5.77 3.45
C GLY A 417 32.37 6.29 3.51
N PHE A 418 31.77 6.51 2.34
CA PHE A 418 30.38 6.95 2.20
C PHE A 418 29.62 6.00 1.27
N GLU A 419 28.63 5.32 1.84
CA GLU A 419 27.68 4.53 1.05
C GLU A 419 26.66 5.48 0.41
N PHE A 420 26.74 5.64 -0.91
CA PHE A 420 25.86 6.52 -1.66
C PHE A 420 25.04 5.72 -2.66
N ASN A 421 23.82 5.39 -2.25
CA ASN A 421 22.86 4.70 -3.11
C ASN A 421 22.11 5.71 -3.99
N GLY A 422 22.73 6.16 -5.08
CA GLY A 422 22.11 7.07 -6.03
C GLY A 422 20.80 6.54 -6.64
N ALA A 423 20.65 5.22 -6.73
CA ALA A 423 19.42 4.60 -7.22
C ALA A 423 18.20 4.88 -6.31
N SER A 424 18.41 5.20 -5.03
CA SER A 424 17.34 5.55 -4.08
C SER A 424 16.80 6.98 -4.25
N LEU A 425 17.61 7.90 -4.79
CA LEU A 425 17.24 9.31 -4.99
C LEU A 425 16.29 9.51 -6.16
N VAL A 426 16.34 8.61 -7.14
CA VAL A 426 15.40 8.65 -8.24
C VAL A 426 14.28 7.66 -7.93
N PRO A 427 13.01 8.12 -7.86
CA PRO A 427 11.87 7.24 -7.66
C PRO A 427 11.98 6.04 -8.59
N GLU A 428 11.65 4.86 -8.07
CA GLU A 428 11.50 3.69 -8.92
C GLU A 428 10.59 4.12 -10.08
N PRO A 429 11.01 3.89 -11.34
CA PRO A 429 10.14 4.19 -12.46
C PRO A 429 8.81 3.52 -12.16
N GLU A 430 7.71 4.23 -12.37
CA GLU A 430 6.39 3.62 -12.37
C GLU A 430 6.33 2.69 -13.59
N LEU A 431 7.06 1.58 -13.53
CA LEU A 431 6.81 0.39 -14.32
C LEU A 431 5.46 -0.10 -13.88
N ASP A 432 4.44 0.56 -14.44
CA ASP A 432 3.03 0.41 -14.16
C ASP A 432 2.82 0.20 -12.65
N LYS A 433 2.49 1.26 -11.91
CA LYS A 433 1.86 1.14 -10.57
C LYS A 433 0.58 0.27 -10.57
N LYS A 434 0.26 -0.41 -11.67
CA LYS A 434 -0.12 -1.82 -11.62
C LYS A 434 0.98 -2.75 -11.05
N LYS A 435 1.35 -2.54 -9.78
CA LYS A 435 0.98 -3.60 -8.85
C LYS A 435 -0.54 -3.57 -8.83
N GLN A 436 -1.16 -4.19 -9.85
CA GLN A 436 -2.36 -4.93 -9.57
C GLN A 436 -1.89 -5.80 -8.40
N GLU A 437 -2.39 -5.51 -7.19
CA GLU A 437 -2.79 -6.61 -6.33
C GLU A 437 -3.26 -7.67 -7.30
N GLY A 438 -2.49 -8.75 -7.44
CA GLY A 438 -2.82 -9.72 -8.45
C GLY A 438 -4.28 -10.04 -8.19
N ILE A 439 -5.18 -9.60 -9.09
CA ILE A 439 -6.52 -10.15 -9.11
C ILE A 439 -6.21 -11.62 -9.10
N PRO A 440 -6.60 -12.40 -8.08
CA PRO A 440 -6.14 -13.76 -7.95
C PRO A 440 -6.62 -14.51 -9.18
N VAL A 441 -5.81 -14.51 -10.23
CA VAL A 441 -6.05 -15.26 -11.44
C VAL A 441 -5.53 -16.62 -11.08
N LYS A 442 -6.45 -17.38 -10.51
CA LYS A 442 -6.35 -18.81 -10.38
C LYS A 442 -6.11 -19.35 -11.78
N ALA A 443 -4.85 -19.54 -12.15
CA ALA A 443 -4.47 -20.24 -13.36
C ALA A 443 -4.87 -21.70 -13.16
N SER A 444 -6.13 -21.99 -13.47
CA SER A 444 -6.61 -23.36 -13.60
C SER A 444 -6.12 -23.89 -14.94
N LYS A 445 -5.57 -25.09 -14.98
CA LYS A 445 -5.48 -25.83 -16.24
C LYS A 445 -6.87 -25.78 -16.87
N VAL A 446 -6.95 -25.37 -18.14
CA VAL A 446 -8.20 -25.45 -18.92
C VAL A 446 -8.59 -26.91 -18.90
N GLN A 447 -9.55 -27.26 -18.04
CA GLN A 447 -10.22 -28.52 -18.11
C GLN A 447 -11.28 -28.33 -19.18
N MET A 448 -11.17 -29.13 -20.25
CA MET A 448 -12.27 -29.27 -21.18
C MET A 448 -13.47 -29.76 -20.37
N ALA A 449 -14.44 -28.88 -20.20
CA ALA A 449 -15.70 -29.15 -19.54
C ALA A 449 -16.79 -28.81 -20.54
N ASP A 450 -17.80 -29.66 -20.63
CA ASP A 450 -18.92 -29.43 -21.52
C ASP A 450 -19.73 -28.23 -21.03
N LEU A 451 -19.59 -27.09 -21.69
CA LEU A 451 -20.39 -25.89 -21.39
C LEU A 451 -21.80 -26.12 -21.92
N HIS A 452 -22.75 -26.33 -21.01
CA HIS A 452 -24.17 -26.39 -21.33
C HIS A 452 -24.75 -24.98 -21.21
N ASN A 453 -24.82 -24.24 -22.33
CA ASN A 453 -25.50 -22.95 -22.35
C ASN A 453 -27.01 -23.16 -22.19
N VAL A 454 -27.57 -22.68 -21.08
CA VAL A 454 -29.01 -22.72 -20.82
C VAL A 454 -29.59 -21.34 -21.13
N PHE A 455 -30.54 -21.29 -22.06
CA PHE A 455 -31.27 -20.08 -22.42
C PHE A 455 -32.74 -20.22 -22.02
N SER A 456 -33.29 -19.17 -21.40
CA SER A 456 -34.71 -19.11 -21.05
C SER A 456 -35.46 -18.19 -22.01
N VAL A 457 -36.50 -18.70 -22.64
CA VAL A 457 -37.34 -17.95 -23.57
C VAL A 457 -38.81 -18.28 -23.27
N VAL A 458 -39.67 -17.28 -23.39
CA VAL A 458 -41.11 -17.43 -23.18
C VAL A 458 -41.77 -17.77 -24.51
N GLY A 459 -42.55 -18.85 -24.55
CA GLY A 459 -43.29 -19.30 -25.74
C GLY A 459 -44.80 -19.35 -25.50
N GLN A 460 -45.57 -19.21 -26.57
CA GLN A 460 -47.03 -19.32 -26.53
C GLN A 460 -47.48 -20.72 -26.93
N CYS A 461 -48.33 -21.35 -26.12
CA CYS A 461 -48.93 -22.63 -26.48
C CYS A 461 -50.05 -22.41 -27.51
N LYS A 462 -49.95 -23.10 -28.65
CA LYS A 462 -51.00 -23.16 -29.67
C LYS A 462 -51.43 -24.60 -29.90
N ASN A 463 -52.66 -24.75 -30.37
CA ASN A 463 -53.21 -26.04 -30.74
C ASN A 463 -53.18 -26.13 -32.28
N ASP A 464 -52.28 -26.96 -32.82
CA ASP A 464 -51.98 -27.00 -34.26
C ASP A 464 -53.17 -27.45 -35.14
N THR A 465 -54.19 -28.05 -34.53
CA THR A 465 -55.34 -28.64 -35.23
C THR A 465 -56.62 -27.83 -35.09
N SER A 466 -56.52 -26.58 -34.64
CA SER A 466 -57.64 -25.63 -34.63
C SER A 466 -57.72 -24.90 -35.97
N ARG A 467 -58.90 -24.87 -36.58
CA ARG A 467 -59.16 -24.09 -37.80
C ARG A 467 -60.29 -23.09 -37.55
N ASP A 468 -60.02 -21.83 -37.82
CA ASP A 468 -61.00 -20.74 -37.71
C ASP A 468 -61.83 -20.62 -38.99
N TYR A 469 -63.13 -20.40 -38.83
CA TYR A 469 -64.08 -20.25 -39.93
C TYR A 469 -64.64 -18.83 -39.97
N TYR A 470 -64.69 -18.28 -41.18
CA TYR A 470 -65.21 -16.94 -41.48
C TYR A 470 -66.37 -17.06 -42.47
N ALA A 471 -67.29 -16.09 -42.45
CA ALA A 471 -68.45 -16.07 -43.33
C ALA A 471 -68.05 -15.74 -44.77
N ASN A 472 -68.48 -16.55 -45.73
CA ASN A 472 -68.31 -16.25 -47.16
C ASN A 472 -69.51 -15.52 -47.78
N ALA A 473 -70.68 -15.58 -47.13
CA ALA A 473 -71.90 -14.91 -47.54
C ALA A 473 -72.38 -13.93 -46.46
N SER A 474 -73.17 -12.94 -46.87
CA SER A 474 -73.82 -12.00 -45.96
C SER A 474 -75.30 -12.35 -45.83
N GLY A 475 -75.86 -12.26 -44.62
CA GLY A 475 -77.26 -12.57 -44.35
C GLY A 475 -77.56 -12.64 -42.85
N THR A 476 -78.76 -13.09 -42.49
CA THR A 476 -79.15 -13.35 -41.10
C THR A 476 -78.92 -14.81 -40.75
N VAL A 477 -78.45 -15.08 -39.53
CA VAL A 477 -78.26 -16.45 -39.03
C VAL A 477 -79.63 -17.05 -38.68
N ASP A 478 -80.07 -18.04 -39.44
CA ASP A 478 -81.38 -18.67 -39.24
C ASP A 478 -81.29 -19.84 -38.25
N VAL A 479 -80.20 -20.62 -38.33
CA VAL A 479 -79.98 -21.81 -37.50
C VAL A 479 -78.52 -21.91 -37.06
N VAL A 480 -78.32 -22.15 -35.77
CA VAL A 480 -77.03 -22.58 -35.20
C VAL A 480 -77.25 -23.94 -34.56
N SER A 481 -76.80 -25.00 -35.22
CA SER A 481 -77.11 -26.40 -34.83
C SER A 481 -76.17 -26.94 -33.76
N THR A 482 -75.26 -26.12 -33.24
CA THR A 482 -74.16 -26.59 -32.41
C THR A 482 -73.90 -25.66 -31.22
N SER A 483 -73.45 -26.26 -30.11
CA SER A 483 -73.09 -25.54 -28.89
C SER A 483 -71.57 -25.51 -28.72
N GLN A 484 -71.04 -24.46 -28.09
CA GLN A 484 -69.64 -24.36 -27.70
C GLN A 484 -69.19 -25.62 -26.94
N GLY A 485 -68.08 -26.24 -27.36
CA GLY A 485 -67.55 -27.49 -26.81
C GLY A 485 -68.23 -28.77 -27.32
N GLY A 486 -69.27 -28.67 -28.16
CA GLY A 486 -69.96 -29.81 -28.76
C GLY A 486 -69.10 -30.57 -29.77
N LYS A 487 -69.30 -31.88 -29.85
CA LYS A 487 -68.65 -32.76 -30.85
C LYS A 487 -69.41 -32.67 -32.18
N VAL A 488 -68.66 -32.57 -33.28
CA VAL A 488 -69.19 -32.57 -34.64
C VAL A 488 -68.45 -33.57 -35.49
N HIS A 489 -69.17 -34.22 -36.40
CA HIS A 489 -68.62 -35.12 -37.40
C HIS A 489 -68.60 -34.44 -38.77
N LYS A 490 -67.72 -34.91 -39.64
CA LYS A 490 -67.63 -34.44 -41.02
C LYS A 490 -68.99 -34.57 -41.73
N GLY A 491 -69.53 -33.46 -42.19
CA GLY A 491 -70.82 -33.34 -42.88
C GLY A 491 -71.94 -32.75 -42.02
N ASP A 492 -71.75 -32.62 -40.70
CA ASP A 492 -72.76 -32.03 -39.82
C ASP A 492 -72.99 -30.55 -40.18
N ILE A 493 -74.25 -30.12 -40.25
CA ILE A 493 -74.61 -28.72 -40.48
C ILE A 493 -74.30 -27.94 -39.21
N LEU A 494 -73.48 -26.90 -39.33
CA LEU A 494 -73.04 -26.06 -38.20
C LEU A 494 -73.88 -24.80 -38.08
N LEU A 495 -74.08 -24.13 -39.22
CA LEU A 495 -74.73 -22.82 -39.29
C LEU A 495 -75.41 -22.64 -40.65
N ILE A 496 -76.59 -22.03 -40.66
CA ILE A 496 -77.33 -21.66 -41.88
C ILE A 496 -77.58 -20.15 -41.88
N ILE A 497 -77.24 -19.50 -42.99
CA ILE A 497 -77.45 -18.07 -43.25
C ILE A 497 -78.51 -17.91 -44.34
N ASP A 498 -79.62 -17.25 -44.04
CA ASP A 498 -80.68 -16.88 -45.00
C ASP A 498 -81.08 -18.04 -45.97
N GLN A 499 -81.63 -19.10 -45.38
CA GLN A 499 -81.93 -20.37 -46.07
C GLN A 499 -82.92 -20.18 -47.23
N ASP A 500 -83.90 -19.29 -47.05
CA ASP A 500 -84.96 -19.05 -48.03
C ASP A 500 -84.41 -18.40 -49.31
N LEU A 501 -83.49 -17.44 -49.17
CA LEU A 501 -82.81 -16.82 -50.29
C LEU A 501 -81.91 -17.82 -51.04
N ALA A 502 -81.15 -18.62 -50.28
CA ALA A 502 -80.24 -19.63 -50.83
C ALA A 502 -80.96 -20.73 -51.63
N THR A 503 -82.07 -21.23 -51.08
CA THR A 503 -82.85 -22.31 -51.70
C THR A 503 -83.64 -21.81 -52.92
N SER A 504 -84.22 -20.61 -52.84
CA SER A 504 -84.95 -19.98 -53.95
C SER A 504 -84.05 -19.74 -55.17
N THR A 505 -82.88 -19.14 -54.96
CA THR A 505 -81.93 -18.85 -56.05
C THR A 505 -81.39 -20.11 -56.71
N LYS A 506 -81.05 -21.15 -55.93
CA LYS A 506 -80.66 -22.46 -56.44
C LYS A 506 -81.78 -23.10 -57.25
N SER A 507 -83.01 -23.11 -56.73
CA SER A 507 -84.17 -23.73 -57.39
C SER A 507 -84.47 -23.06 -58.73
N GLN A 508 -84.45 -21.72 -58.79
CA GLN A 508 -84.63 -20.97 -60.04
C GLN A 508 -83.57 -21.32 -61.10
N ALA A 509 -82.30 -21.38 -60.69
CA ALA A 509 -81.20 -21.72 -61.59
C ALA A 509 -81.24 -23.21 -62.03
N GLU A 510 -81.75 -24.11 -61.19
CA GLU A 510 -81.95 -25.51 -61.55
C GLU A 510 -83.04 -25.67 -62.61
N VAL A 511 -84.15 -24.94 -62.46
CA VAL A 511 -85.23 -24.93 -63.46
C VAL A 511 -84.73 -24.37 -64.80
N SER A 512 -84.00 -23.25 -64.78
CA SER A 512 -83.45 -22.68 -66.03
C SER A 512 -82.47 -23.63 -66.72
N LEU A 513 -81.59 -24.31 -65.97
CA LEU A 513 -80.69 -25.33 -66.48
C LEU A 513 -81.44 -26.51 -67.10
N LYS A 514 -82.45 -27.06 -66.42
CA LYS A 514 -83.28 -28.16 -66.96
C LYS A 514 -83.97 -27.75 -68.27
N THR A 515 -84.45 -26.51 -68.35
CA THR A 515 -85.13 -25.99 -69.55
C THR A 515 -84.14 -25.82 -70.71
N ALA A 516 -82.95 -25.27 -70.46
CA ALA A 516 -81.90 -25.12 -71.47
C ALA A 516 -81.36 -26.48 -71.95
N MET A 517 -81.21 -27.47 -71.05
CA MET A 517 -80.83 -28.85 -71.39
C MET A 517 -81.87 -29.54 -72.28
N ALA A 518 -83.16 -29.37 -71.97
CA ALA A 518 -84.25 -29.89 -72.79
C ALA A 518 -84.27 -29.24 -74.19
N THR A 519 -84.06 -27.93 -74.27
CA THR A 519 -83.98 -27.21 -75.54
C THR A 519 -82.78 -27.66 -76.37
N TYR A 520 -81.58 -27.70 -75.79
CA TYR A 520 -80.37 -28.15 -76.48
C TYR A 520 -80.48 -29.61 -76.93
N SER A 521 -81.02 -30.51 -76.10
CA SER A 521 -81.18 -31.93 -76.49
C SER A 521 -82.19 -32.11 -77.62
N ARG A 522 -83.31 -31.37 -77.61
CA ARG A 522 -84.27 -31.33 -78.71
C ARG A 522 -83.64 -30.79 -79.99
N ASP A 523 -82.94 -29.67 -79.90
CA ASP A 523 -82.37 -28.98 -81.07
C ASP A 523 -81.20 -29.82 -81.65
N LYS A 524 -80.40 -30.48 -80.81
CA LYS A 524 -79.39 -31.48 -81.24
C LYS A 524 -80.02 -32.65 -82.00
N ALA A 525 -81.16 -33.16 -81.54
CA ALA A 525 -81.89 -34.23 -82.24
C ALA A 525 -82.46 -33.75 -83.60
N LEU A 526 -82.99 -32.53 -83.66
CA LEU A 526 -83.51 -31.93 -84.89
C LEU A 526 -82.40 -31.59 -85.90
N PHE A 527 -81.23 -31.14 -85.42
CA PHE A 527 -80.05 -30.90 -86.23
C PHE A 527 -79.52 -32.20 -86.86
N THR A 528 -79.50 -33.28 -86.09
CA THR A 528 -79.11 -34.61 -86.60
C THR A 528 -80.02 -35.08 -87.75
N LYS A 529 -81.30 -34.68 -87.71
CA LYS A 529 -82.29 -34.93 -88.78
C LYS A 529 -82.32 -33.86 -89.88
N LYS A 530 -81.40 -32.89 -89.87
CA LYS A 530 -81.25 -31.75 -90.81
C LYS A 530 -82.45 -30.78 -90.87
N TYR A 531 -83.23 -30.65 -89.78
CA TYR A 531 -84.38 -29.73 -89.73
C TYR A 531 -84.05 -28.30 -89.26
N ILE A 532 -82.86 -28.06 -88.68
CA ILE A 532 -82.41 -26.75 -88.20
C ILE A 532 -80.97 -26.46 -88.63
N SER A 533 -80.54 -25.19 -88.64
CA SER A 533 -79.17 -24.77 -89.00
C SER A 533 -78.17 -24.93 -87.85
N SER A 534 -76.87 -24.92 -88.17
CA SER A 534 -75.76 -24.94 -87.19
C SER A 534 -75.85 -23.80 -86.18
N ASP A 535 -76.24 -22.61 -86.64
CA ASP A 535 -76.28 -21.39 -85.82
C ASP A 535 -77.33 -21.49 -84.70
N VAL A 536 -78.46 -22.16 -84.97
CA VAL A 536 -79.50 -22.42 -83.96
C VAL A 536 -78.98 -23.41 -82.90
N LEU A 537 -78.23 -24.43 -83.31
CA LEU A 537 -77.62 -25.38 -82.39
C LEU A 537 -76.55 -24.70 -81.52
N GLU A 538 -75.67 -23.87 -82.10
CA GLU A 538 -74.66 -23.11 -81.36
C GLU A 538 -75.28 -22.15 -80.36
N LYS A 539 -76.36 -21.46 -80.74
CA LYS A 539 -77.11 -20.59 -79.81
C LYS A 539 -77.67 -21.39 -78.63
N SER A 540 -78.32 -22.52 -78.89
CA SER A 540 -78.85 -23.38 -77.82
C SER A 540 -77.75 -23.97 -76.91
N ASN A 541 -76.54 -24.19 -77.44
CA ASN A 541 -75.38 -24.62 -76.65
C ASN A 541 -74.85 -23.50 -75.76
N SER A 542 -74.77 -22.27 -76.28
CA SER A 542 -74.37 -21.09 -75.51
C SER A 542 -75.35 -20.82 -74.37
N ASP A 543 -76.66 -20.94 -74.63
CA ASP A 543 -77.71 -20.80 -73.62
C ASP A 543 -77.60 -21.89 -72.54
N LEU A 544 -77.26 -23.13 -72.91
CA LEU A 544 -77.00 -24.21 -71.98
C LEU A 544 -75.77 -23.92 -71.08
N GLU A 545 -74.65 -23.50 -71.66
CA GLU A 545 -73.45 -23.16 -70.89
C GLU A 545 -73.68 -21.97 -69.94
N ALA A 546 -74.42 -20.95 -70.39
CA ALA A 546 -74.82 -19.84 -69.52
C ALA A 546 -75.69 -20.31 -68.34
N ALA A 547 -76.65 -21.22 -68.58
CA ALA A 547 -77.48 -21.78 -67.53
C ALA A 547 -76.71 -22.69 -66.56
N LYS A 548 -75.73 -23.46 -67.05
CA LYS A 548 -74.82 -24.26 -66.20
C LYS A 548 -73.99 -23.37 -65.28
N LEU A 549 -73.46 -22.26 -65.81
CA LEU A 549 -72.66 -21.32 -65.04
C LEU A 549 -73.51 -20.61 -63.99
N ALA A 550 -74.75 -20.23 -64.33
CA ALA A 550 -75.72 -19.67 -63.38
C ALA A 550 -76.08 -20.66 -62.26
N PHE A 551 -76.33 -21.93 -62.58
CA PHE A 551 -76.56 -22.98 -61.59
C PHE A 551 -75.35 -23.21 -60.68
N THR A 552 -74.15 -23.26 -61.25
CA THR A 552 -72.90 -23.41 -60.49
C THR A 552 -72.71 -22.24 -59.52
N LYS A 553 -72.98 -21.00 -59.97
CA LYS A 553 -72.92 -19.81 -59.12
C LYS A 553 -73.95 -19.89 -57.98
N ALA A 554 -75.20 -20.24 -58.28
CA ALA A 554 -76.25 -20.38 -57.27
C ALA A 554 -75.95 -21.52 -56.27
N MET A 555 -75.36 -22.63 -56.74
CA MET A 555 -74.94 -23.75 -55.90
C MET A 555 -73.78 -23.36 -54.97
N ASN A 556 -72.82 -22.57 -55.45
CA ASN A 556 -71.74 -22.04 -54.61
C ASN A 556 -72.29 -21.08 -53.54
N SER A 557 -73.19 -20.16 -53.92
CA SER A 557 -73.85 -19.29 -52.96
C SER A 557 -74.65 -20.07 -51.91
N TYR A 558 -75.30 -21.17 -52.29
CA TYR A 558 -75.96 -22.08 -51.36
C TYR A 558 -74.96 -22.76 -50.39
N ASN A 559 -73.82 -23.24 -50.90
CA ASN A 559 -72.79 -23.87 -50.07
C ASN A 559 -72.08 -22.86 -49.13
N ASP A 560 -71.98 -21.59 -49.52
CA ASP A 560 -71.45 -20.52 -48.66
C ASP A 560 -72.43 -20.11 -47.55
N MET A 561 -73.74 -20.32 -47.76
CA MET A 561 -74.82 -20.02 -46.81
C MET A 561 -75.11 -21.20 -45.85
N VAL A 562 -74.88 -22.44 -46.28
CA VAL A 562 -75.03 -23.65 -45.45
C VAL A 562 -73.66 -24.20 -45.08
N ILE A 563 -73.20 -23.88 -43.88
CA ILE A 563 -71.86 -24.23 -43.42
C ILE A 563 -71.89 -25.59 -42.74
N VAL A 564 -71.14 -26.54 -43.30
CA VAL A 564 -70.99 -27.90 -42.78
C VAL A 564 -69.59 -28.16 -42.23
N ALA A 565 -69.48 -29.07 -41.25
CA ALA A 565 -68.21 -29.48 -40.68
C ALA A 565 -67.37 -30.26 -41.73
N PRO A 566 -66.13 -29.85 -42.02
CA PRO A 566 -65.31 -30.55 -43.02
C PRO A 566 -64.48 -31.71 -42.45
N PHE A 567 -64.38 -31.83 -41.11
CA PHE A 567 -63.70 -32.91 -40.40
C PHE A 567 -64.28 -33.09 -38.99
N ASP A 568 -64.01 -34.24 -38.36
CA ASP A 568 -64.47 -34.56 -37.01
C ASP A 568 -63.71 -33.75 -35.96
N GLY A 569 -64.42 -33.09 -35.05
CA GLY A 569 -63.81 -32.22 -34.04
C GLY A 569 -64.76 -31.71 -32.97
N ASN A 570 -64.23 -30.85 -32.10
CA ASN A 570 -65.01 -30.11 -31.11
C ASN A 570 -65.06 -28.63 -31.51
N ILE A 571 -66.22 -28.01 -31.33
CA ILE A 571 -66.36 -26.59 -31.65
C ILE A 571 -65.80 -25.74 -30.52
N GLY A 572 -64.98 -24.76 -30.88
CA GLY A 572 -64.46 -23.73 -30.00
C GLY A 572 -65.53 -22.68 -29.66
N ILE A 573 -65.12 -21.43 -29.59
CA ILE A 573 -65.99 -20.34 -29.15
C ILE A 573 -66.91 -19.93 -30.31
N ILE A 574 -68.22 -20.04 -30.09
CA ILE A 574 -69.24 -19.52 -31.01
C ILE A 574 -69.67 -18.14 -30.51
N LYS A 575 -69.48 -17.09 -31.31
CA LYS A 575 -69.88 -15.71 -30.96
C LYS A 575 -71.21 -15.26 -31.58
N LEU A 576 -71.90 -16.17 -32.26
CA LEU A 576 -73.10 -15.87 -33.03
C LEU A 576 -74.35 -16.44 -32.37
N ARG A 577 -75.46 -15.71 -32.50
CA ARG A 577 -76.80 -16.13 -32.10
C ARG A 577 -77.73 -16.13 -33.31
N ILE A 578 -78.81 -16.90 -33.20
CA ILE A 578 -79.89 -16.88 -34.18
C ILE A 578 -80.46 -15.47 -34.26
N GLY A 579 -80.60 -14.94 -35.47
CA GLY A 579 -81.04 -13.57 -35.76
C GLY A 579 -79.92 -12.54 -35.95
N ASP A 580 -78.66 -12.89 -35.67
CA ASP A 580 -77.54 -11.97 -35.89
C ASP A 580 -77.30 -11.73 -37.38
N LYS A 581 -76.96 -10.49 -37.75
CA LYS A 581 -76.53 -10.13 -39.12
C LYS A 581 -75.05 -10.40 -39.30
N VAL A 582 -74.71 -11.24 -40.26
CA VAL A 582 -73.34 -11.61 -40.60
C VAL A 582 -72.99 -11.01 -41.95
N GLN A 583 -71.80 -10.41 -42.04
CA GLN A 583 -71.21 -9.94 -43.29
C GLN A 583 -70.07 -10.86 -43.70
N GLN A 584 -69.78 -10.89 -45.00
CA GLN A 584 -68.62 -11.61 -45.52
C GLN A 584 -67.33 -11.19 -44.80
N GLY A 585 -66.54 -12.16 -44.35
CA GLY A 585 -65.32 -11.96 -43.57
C GLY A 585 -65.51 -11.96 -42.05
N ASN A 586 -66.75 -11.95 -41.54
CA ASN A 586 -66.98 -12.05 -40.09
C ASN A 586 -66.56 -13.42 -39.55
N TYR A 587 -65.92 -13.42 -38.38
CA TYR A 587 -65.57 -14.64 -37.66
C TYR A 587 -66.84 -15.38 -37.20
N LEU A 588 -66.89 -16.69 -37.43
CA LEU A 588 -68.01 -17.54 -37.03
C LEU A 588 -67.67 -18.35 -35.76
N PHE A 589 -66.73 -19.29 -35.89
CA PHE A 589 -66.30 -20.21 -34.83
C PHE A 589 -65.01 -20.92 -35.25
N SER A 590 -64.40 -21.69 -34.34
CA SER A 590 -63.28 -22.59 -34.63
C SER A 590 -63.64 -24.05 -34.44
N ILE A 591 -63.02 -24.96 -35.19
CA ILE A 591 -63.14 -26.41 -35.01
C ILE A 591 -61.77 -26.97 -34.61
N ILE A 592 -61.72 -27.70 -33.50
CA ILE A 592 -60.52 -28.34 -32.95
C ILE A 592 -60.63 -29.85 -33.22
N ALA A 593 -59.70 -30.44 -33.97
CA ALA A 593 -59.75 -31.86 -34.30
C ALA A 593 -59.59 -32.76 -33.04
N GLN A 594 -60.32 -33.87 -32.97
CA GLN A 594 -60.37 -34.75 -31.79
C GLN A 594 -59.06 -35.51 -31.48
N ASN A 595 -58.16 -35.66 -32.46
CA ASN A 595 -56.95 -36.47 -32.34
C ASN A 595 -55.68 -35.70 -31.93
N SER A 596 -55.77 -34.43 -31.52
CA SER A 596 -54.59 -33.65 -31.14
C SER A 596 -54.27 -33.76 -29.65
N THR A 597 -53.57 -34.82 -29.27
CA THR A 597 -52.87 -34.89 -27.97
C THR A 597 -51.59 -34.05 -27.94
N THR A 598 -51.11 -33.59 -29.11
CA THR A 598 -49.89 -32.79 -29.23
C THR A 598 -50.21 -31.30 -29.16
N LYS A 599 -49.96 -30.70 -27.99
CA LYS A 599 -49.86 -29.24 -27.86
C LYS A 599 -48.50 -28.80 -28.40
N SER A 600 -48.51 -27.81 -29.29
CA SER A 600 -47.28 -27.18 -29.76
C SER A 600 -47.04 -25.89 -28.98
N ILE A 601 -45.78 -25.56 -28.75
CA ILE A 601 -45.38 -24.25 -28.21
C ILE A 601 -44.59 -23.55 -29.30
N LEU A 602 -45.05 -22.34 -29.65
CA LEU A 602 -44.34 -21.46 -30.58
C LEU A 602 -43.53 -20.45 -29.77
N MET A 603 -42.24 -20.38 -30.03
CA MET A 603 -41.31 -19.48 -29.36
C MET A 603 -40.55 -18.63 -30.37
N GLU A 604 -40.17 -17.42 -29.98
CA GLU A 604 -39.27 -16.56 -30.78
C GLU A 604 -37.88 -16.57 -30.17
N LEU A 605 -36.90 -17.02 -30.96
CA LEU A 605 -35.49 -17.10 -30.60
C LEU A 605 -34.72 -15.94 -31.24
N PRO A 606 -33.78 -15.28 -30.54
CA PRO A 606 -32.86 -14.34 -31.16
C PRO A 606 -32.03 -14.99 -32.28
N GLU A 607 -31.78 -14.25 -33.37
CA GLU A 607 -31.05 -14.72 -34.56
C GLU A 607 -29.68 -15.38 -34.25
N GLY A 608 -28.94 -14.84 -33.27
CA GLY A 608 -27.63 -15.36 -32.87
C GLY A 608 -27.63 -16.81 -32.35
N LEU A 609 -28.80 -17.36 -32.01
CA LEU A 609 -28.94 -18.75 -31.53
C LEU A 609 -29.22 -19.75 -32.65
N TYR A 610 -29.39 -19.32 -33.91
CA TYR A 610 -29.76 -20.19 -35.03
C TYR A 610 -28.81 -21.39 -35.19
N ASN A 611 -27.49 -21.15 -35.10
CA ASN A 611 -26.47 -22.18 -35.28
C ASN A 611 -26.26 -23.07 -34.03
N GLN A 612 -26.86 -22.72 -32.89
CA GLN A 612 -26.68 -23.42 -31.61
C GLN A 612 -27.88 -24.30 -31.25
N VAL A 613 -29.01 -24.09 -31.90
CA VAL A 613 -30.28 -24.77 -31.59
C VAL A 613 -30.61 -25.74 -32.72
N SER A 614 -30.84 -27.01 -32.39
CA SER A 614 -31.18 -28.05 -33.35
C SER A 614 -32.31 -28.94 -32.83
N SER A 615 -32.87 -29.80 -33.68
CA SER A 615 -33.94 -30.73 -33.30
C SER A 615 -33.54 -31.74 -32.20
N SER A 616 -32.24 -31.88 -31.89
CA SER A 616 -31.72 -32.73 -30.81
C SER A 616 -31.53 -32.00 -29.48
N THR A 617 -31.76 -30.68 -29.43
CA THR A 617 -31.64 -29.90 -28.19
C THR A 617 -32.75 -30.27 -27.21
N ASN A 618 -32.36 -30.75 -26.01
CA ASN A 618 -33.31 -31.06 -24.94
C ASN A 618 -33.87 -29.77 -24.34
N LEU A 619 -35.20 -29.62 -24.31
CA LEU A 619 -35.86 -28.46 -23.74
C LEU A 619 -36.57 -28.82 -22.45
N VAL A 620 -36.48 -27.94 -21.45
CA VAL A 620 -37.28 -28.00 -20.23
C VAL A 620 -38.21 -26.79 -20.23
N ILE A 621 -39.49 -27.06 -20.39
CA ILE A 621 -40.55 -26.04 -20.38
C ILE A 621 -41.06 -25.94 -18.95
N THR A 622 -41.20 -24.71 -18.45
CA THR A 622 -41.84 -24.46 -17.15
C THR A 622 -43.18 -23.80 -17.42
N ASP A 623 -44.28 -24.40 -16.96
CA ASP A 623 -45.62 -23.79 -17.02
C ASP A 623 -45.75 -22.65 -16.00
N ASN A 624 -46.77 -21.80 -16.14
CA ASN A 624 -47.09 -20.70 -15.22
C ASN A 624 -47.31 -21.17 -13.77
N ASN A 625 -47.59 -22.46 -13.56
CA ASN A 625 -47.75 -23.08 -12.24
C ASN A 625 -46.42 -23.62 -11.65
N GLY A 626 -45.30 -23.48 -12.36
CA GLY A 626 -43.97 -23.95 -11.93
C GLY A 626 -43.62 -25.40 -12.29
N ASP A 627 -44.53 -26.12 -12.95
CA ASP A 627 -44.31 -27.50 -13.39
C ASP A 627 -43.34 -27.58 -14.57
N LYS A 628 -42.34 -28.47 -14.46
CA LYS A 628 -41.32 -28.69 -15.50
C LYS A 628 -41.69 -29.87 -16.39
N ILE A 629 -41.78 -29.63 -17.69
CA ILE A 629 -42.13 -30.62 -18.71
C ILE A 629 -41.00 -30.68 -19.75
N ASN A 630 -40.57 -31.87 -20.14
CA ASN A 630 -39.58 -32.00 -21.20
C ASN A 630 -40.23 -31.83 -22.59
N GLY A 631 -39.58 -31.06 -23.46
CA GLY A 631 -40.01 -30.79 -24.83
C GLY A 631 -38.90 -31.08 -25.84
N LYS A 632 -39.28 -31.27 -27.10
CA LYS A 632 -38.34 -31.37 -28.23
C LYS A 632 -38.69 -30.36 -29.31
N ILE A 633 -37.68 -29.77 -29.92
CA ILE A 633 -37.86 -28.87 -31.06
C ILE A 633 -38.24 -29.71 -32.26
N ALA A 634 -39.44 -29.47 -32.78
CA ALA A 634 -39.95 -30.17 -33.96
C ALA A 634 -39.55 -29.45 -35.24
N GLU A 635 -39.70 -28.12 -35.27
CA GLU A 635 -39.41 -27.31 -36.44
C GLU A 635 -38.79 -25.97 -36.01
N ILE A 636 -37.91 -25.43 -36.86
CA ILE A 636 -37.34 -24.08 -36.72
C ILE A 636 -37.60 -23.38 -38.05
N SER A 637 -38.09 -22.14 -38.01
CA SER A 637 -38.33 -21.35 -39.21
C SER A 637 -37.01 -21.05 -39.93
N GLN A 638 -36.99 -21.22 -41.25
CA GLN A 638 -35.83 -20.87 -42.09
C GLN A 638 -35.75 -19.38 -42.40
N TYR A 639 -36.76 -18.62 -41.99
CA TYR A 639 -36.87 -17.18 -42.20
C TYR A 639 -36.73 -16.46 -40.86
N VAL A 640 -35.92 -15.41 -40.87
CA VAL A 640 -35.80 -14.44 -39.78
C VAL A 640 -36.91 -13.41 -39.98
N SER A 641 -37.69 -13.15 -38.92
CA SER A 641 -38.73 -12.13 -38.94
C SER A 641 -38.10 -10.73 -39.00
N ASP A 642 -38.85 -9.73 -39.43
CA ASP A 642 -38.38 -8.33 -39.51
C ASP A 642 -37.82 -7.79 -38.18
N ASN A 643 -38.21 -8.42 -37.05
CA ASN A 643 -37.76 -8.11 -35.70
C ASN A 643 -36.45 -8.81 -35.29
N GLY A 644 -35.77 -9.52 -36.19
CA GLY A 644 -34.52 -10.24 -35.89
C GLY A 644 -34.70 -11.52 -35.06
N THR A 645 -35.90 -12.11 -35.09
CA THR A 645 -36.24 -13.34 -34.35
C THR A 645 -36.61 -14.49 -35.28
N ILE A 646 -36.28 -15.70 -34.84
CA ILE A 646 -36.54 -16.96 -35.53
C ILE A 646 -37.60 -17.71 -34.74
N SER A 647 -38.66 -18.14 -35.41
CA SER A 647 -39.73 -18.89 -34.76
C SER A 647 -39.36 -20.36 -34.67
N ALA A 648 -39.37 -20.93 -33.47
CA ALA A 648 -39.23 -22.37 -33.26
C ALA A 648 -40.54 -22.97 -32.72
N LYS A 649 -40.87 -24.15 -33.23
CA LYS A 649 -42.04 -24.93 -32.84
C LYS A 649 -41.59 -26.15 -32.03
N ILE A 650 -42.06 -26.23 -30.81
CA ILE A 650 -41.74 -27.29 -29.86
C ILE A 650 -42.94 -28.20 -29.72
N ILE A 651 -42.71 -29.51 -29.80
CA ILE A 651 -43.72 -30.51 -29.41
C ILE A 651 -43.42 -30.91 -27.97
N VAL A 652 -44.43 -30.73 -27.12
CA VAL A 652 -44.36 -31.18 -25.74
C VAL A 652 -44.74 -32.65 -25.72
N GLY A 653 -43.75 -33.52 -25.48
CA GLY A 653 -44.04 -34.90 -25.13
C GLY A 653 -44.71 -34.91 -23.78
N SER A 654 -45.92 -35.46 -23.67
CA SER A 654 -46.46 -35.79 -22.35
C SER A 654 -45.53 -36.84 -21.74
N ASP A 655 -44.58 -36.41 -20.91
CA ASP A 655 -43.69 -37.32 -20.18
C ASP A 655 -44.57 -38.22 -19.31
N SER A 656 -44.78 -39.41 -19.83
CA SER A 656 -45.55 -40.47 -19.22
C SER A 656 -44.79 -40.92 -17.97
N ASN A 657 -45.35 -40.58 -16.80
CA ASN A 657 -45.48 -41.45 -15.63
C ASN A 657 -44.44 -42.59 -15.52
N ILE A 658 -43.16 -42.25 -15.41
CA ILE A 658 -42.13 -43.26 -15.10
C ILE A 658 -42.32 -43.68 -13.65
N MET A 659 -42.70 -44.95 -13.47
CA MET A 659 -42.98 -45.64 -12.21
C MET A 659 -41.77 -45.67 -11.26
N VAL A 660 -40.56 -45.42 -11.76
CA VAL A 660 -39.31 -45.42 -10.99
C VAL A 660 -38.69 -44.03 -11.01
N LYS A 661 -38.47 -43.46 -9.82
CA LYS A 661 -37.80 -42.17 -9.61
C LYS A 661 -36.55 -42.36 -8.77
N VAL A 662 -35.42 -41.86 -9.25
CA VAL A 662 -34.17 -41.85 -8.50
C VAL A 662 -34.06 -40.50 -7.79
N VAL A 663 -34.02 -40.54 -6.45
CA VAL A 663 -33.84 -39.35 -5.62
C VAL A 663 -32.35 -39.13 -5.38
N PRO A 664 -31.78 -37.98 -5.77
CA PRO A 664 -30.37 -37.67 -5.53
C PRO A 664 -29.99 -37.61 -4.04
N GLN A 665 -28.70 -37.81 -3.75
CA GLN A 665 -28.16 -37.65 -2.40
C GLN A 665 -28.40 -36.23 -1.87
N GLN A 666 -28.75 -36.12 -0.58
CA GLN A 666 -29.10 -34.84 0.08
C GLN A 666 -30.29 -34.11 -0.55
N GLN A 667 -31.24 -34.84 -1.12
CA GLN A 667 -32.56 -34.35 -1.49
C GLN A 667 -33.65 -35.17 -0.82
N ALA A 668 -34.77 -34.51 -0.49
CA ALA A 668 -35.97 -35.14 0.02
C ALA A 668 -37.15 -34.77 -0.89
N TRP A 669 -37.84 -35.77 -1.42
CA TRP A 669 -39.01 -35.57 -2.27
C TRP A 669 -40.26 -36.03 -1.55
N ILE A 670 -41.30 -35.21 -1.54
CA ILE A 670 -42.54 -35.49 -0.83
C ILE A 670 -43.59 -36.01 -1.79
N VAL A 671 -44.19 -37.12 -1.41
CA VAL A 671 -45.19 -37.81 -2.22
C VAL A 671 -46.57 -37.61 -1.60
N GLU A 672 -47.51 -37.24 -2.46
CA GLU A 672 -48.93 -37.21 -2.13
C GLU A 672 -49.64 -38.38 -2.78
N LYS A 673 -50.57 -38.98 -2.04
CA LYS A 673 -51.51 -39.98 -2.50
C LYS A 673 -52.91 -39.37 -2.50
N PHE A 674 -53.52 -39.19 -3.67
CA PHE A 674 -54.81 -38.47 -3.82
C PHE A 674 -54.83 -37.09 -3.13
N GLY A 675 -53.71 -36.38 -3.13
CA GLY A 675 -53.59 -35.06 -2.49
C GLY A 675 -53.36 -35.07 -0.97
N LYS A 676 -53.31 -36.26 -0.32
CA LYS A 676 -52.88 -36.38 1.08
C LYS A 676 -51.40 -36.76 1.14
N PHE A 677 -50.66 -36.21 2.10
CA PHE A 677 -49.29 -36.64 2.39
C PHE A 677 -49.23 -38.17 2.62
N ASP A 678 -48.30 -38.84 1.92
CA ASP A 678 -48.09 -40.30 2.01
C ASP A 678 -46.74 -40.61 2.68
N ARG A 679 -45.63 -40.20 2.05
CA ARG A 679 -44.26 -40.44 2.56
C ARG A 679 -43.23 -39.49 1.95
N VAL A 680 -42.07 -39.40 2.61
CA VAL A 680 -40.86 -38.74 2.09
C VAL A 680 -39.96 -39.79 1.43
N LEU A 681 -39.54 -39.55 0.20
CA LEU A 681 -38.60 -40.41 -0.51
C LEU A 681 -37.16 -40.10 -0.06
N GLN A 682 -36.48 -41.12 0.43
CA GLN A 682 -35.06 -41.07 0.80
C GLN A 682 -34.17 -41.16 -0.45
N PRO A 683 -32.90 -40.70 -0.39
CA PRO A 683 -31.96 -40.84 -1.49
C PRO A 683 -31.84 -42.28 -1.99
N GLY A 684 -31.88 -42.46 -3.32
CA GLY A 684 -31.85 -43.77 -3.97
C GLY A 684 -33.04 -44.03 -4.90
N LEU A 685 -33.18 -45.28 -5.32
CA LEU A 685 -34.21 -45.70 -6.26
C LEU A 685 -35.55 -45.91 -5.54
N ASN A 686 -36.57 -45.15 -5.94
CA ASN A 686 -37.89 -45.16 -5.33
C ASN A 686 -38.96 -45.47 -6.38
N ILE A 687 -39.94 -46.29 -6.03
CA ILE A 687 -41.04 -46.70 -6.92
C ILE A 687 -42.31 -45.95 -6.53
N LEU A 688 -42.98 -45.36 -7.51
CA LEU A 688 -44.23 -44.61 -7.38
C LEU A 688 -45.30 -45.27 -8.23
N ILE A 689 -46.52 -45.37 -7.69
CA ILE A 689 -47.67 -45.87 -8.43
C ILE A 689 -48.23 -44.72 -9.27
N PRO A 690 -48.08 -44.76 -10.61
CA PRO A 690 -48.58 -43.70 -11.47
C PRO A 690 -50.10 -43.57 -11.31
N VAL A 691 -50.65 -42.37 -11.53
CA VAL A 691 -52.07 -41.97 -11.33
C VAL A 691 -52.46 -41.71 -9.87
N ILE A 692 -52.01 -42.52 -8.92
CA ILE A 692 -52.42 -42.41 -7.51
C ILE A 692 -51.45 -41.58 -6.68
N GLN A 693 -50.14 -41.76 -6.92
CA GLN A 693 -49.07 -41.08 -6.21
C GLN A 693 -48.40 -40.04 -7.11
N ARG A 694 -48.20 -38.82 -6.61
CA ARG A 694 -47.45 -37.76 -7.28
C ARG A 694 -46.38 -37.18 -6.36
N VAL A 695 -45.24 -36.77 -6.92
CA VAL A 695 -44.25 -35.99 -6.17
C VAL A 695 -44.73 -34.54 -6.15
N ALA A 696 -45.14 -34.06 -4.98
CA ALA A 696 -45.71 -32.72 -4.80
C ALA A 696 -44.63 -31.67 -4.51
N TYR A 697 -43.61 -32.03 -3.73
CA TYR A 697 -42.54 -31.11 -3.34
C TYR A 697 -41.17 -31.76 -3.43
N LYS A 698 -40.15 -30.96 -3.71
CA LYS A 698 -38.74 -31.38 -3.75
C LYS A 698 -37.90 -30.37 -2.99
N HIS A 699 -37.25 -30.83 -1.93
CA HIS A 699 -36.42 -29.99 -1.07
C HIS A 699 -34.97 -30.49 -1.09
N THR A 700 -34.04 -29.54 -1.09
CA THR A 700 -32.62 -29.82 -0.82
C THR A 700 -32.40 -29.86 0.68
N LEU A 701 -31.66 -30.87 1.15
CA LEU A 701 -31.25 -30.98 2.57
C LEU A 701 -29.86 -30.37 2.78
N LYS A 702 -29.30 -29.71 1.75
CA LYS A 702 -28.02 -29.01 1.83
C LYS A 702 -28.20 -27.68 2.55
N GLU A 703 -27.10 -27.19 3.11
CA GLU A 703 -27.03 -25.83 3.59
C GLU A 703 -27.03 -24.87 2.40
N GLU A 704 -27.86 -23.84 2.49
CA GLU A 704 -28.03 -22.83 1.44
C GLU A 704 -27.88 -21.44 2.05
N ALA A 705 -27.17 -20.56 1.33
CA ALA A 705 -26.96 -19.17 1.71
C ALA A 705 -28.02 -18.31 1.02
N ILE A 706 -28.74 -17.52 1.82
CA ILE A 706 -29.80 -16.62 1.36
C ILE A 706 -29.44 -15.20 1.73
N ASP A 707 -29.31 -14.36 0.72
CA ASP A 707 -29.06 -12.94 0.92
C ASP A 707 -30.29 -12.24 1.50
N VAL A 708 -30.10 -11.52 2.60
CA VAL A 708 -31.11 -10.67 3.20
C VAL A 708 -30.91 -9.25 2.67
N THR A 709 -31.90 -8.73 1.94
CA THR A 709 -31.84 -7.39 1.35
C THR A 709 -31.63 -6.31 2.41
N ALA A 710 -30.83 -5.29 2.09
CA ALA A 710 -30.52 -4.18 2.99
C ALA A 710 -31.80 -3.46 3.47
N GLN A 711 -31.86 -3.14 4.77
CA GLN A 711 -32.96 -2.39 5.37
C GLN A 711 -32.47 -1.34 6.35
N THR A 712 -33.26 -0.28 6.51
CA THR A 712 -33.04 0.74 7.53
C THR A 712 -33.56 0.26 8.88
N ALA A 713 -32.70 0.31 9.89
CA ALA A 713 -33.01 0.08 11.30
C ALA A 713 -32.69 1.35 12.11
N ILE A 714 -33.29 1.48 13.30
CA ILE A 714 -33.01 2.59 14.21
C ILE A 714 -32.43 1.96 15.48
N SER A 715 -31.24 2.39 15.89
CA SER A 715 -30.60 1.93 17.14
C SER A 715 -31.30 2.52 18.37
N ASN A 716 -30.93 2.06 19.57
CA ASN A 716 -31.48 2.58 20.83
C ASN A 716 -31.25 4.10 21.00
N ASP A 717 -30.16 4.62 20.44
CA ASP A 717 -29.78 6.05 20.51
C ASP A 717 -30.45 6.90 19.41
N ASN A 718 -31.50 6.39 18.78
CA ASN A 718 -32.22 7.04 17.67
C ASN A 718 -31.35 7.31 16.42
N VAL A 719 -30.33 6.47 16.18
CA VAL A 719 -29.51 6.57 14.96
C VAL A 719 -30.06 5.64 13.90
N THR A 720 -30.35 6.17 12.71
CA THR A 720 -30.74 5.36 11.55
C THR A 720 -29.52 4.67 10.96
N LEU A 721 -29.57 3.36 10.77
CA LEU A 721 -28.49 2.53 10.21
C LEU A 721 -29.02 1.73 9.02
N LEU A 722 -28.20 1.57 7.98
CA LEU A 722 -28.49 0.65 6.86
C LEU A 722 -27.72 -0.65 7.07
N ILE A 723 -28.45 -1.78 7.05
CA ILE A 723 -27.90 -3.07 7.48
C ILE A 723 -28.34 -4.18 6.52
N ASP A 724 -27.37 -4.99 6.11
CA ASP A 724 -27.58 -6.19 5.28
C ASP A 724 -26.85 -7.41 5.87
N GLY A 725 -27.20 -8.60 5.39
CA GLY A 725 -26.59 -9.83 5.89
C GLY A 725 -26.96 -11.06 5.09
N VAL A 726 -26.33 -12.16 5.44
CA VAL A 726 -26.53 -13.47 4.79
C VAL A 726 -27.02 -14.47 5.84
N LEU A 727 -28.09 -15.16 5.50
CA LEU A 727 -28.69 -16.19 6.32
C LEU A 727 -28.30 -17.57 5.77
N TYR A 728 -27.71 -18.42 6.61
CA TYR A 728 -27.39 -19.79 6.25
C TYR A 728 -28.42 -20.71 6.85
N VAL A 729 -29.23 -21.34 5.99
CA VAL A 729 -30.34 -22.21 6.42
C VAL A 729 -30.18 -23.63 5.91
N LYS A 730 -30.80 -24.55 6.64
CA LYS A 730 -30.90 -25.95 6.24
C LYS A 730 -32.29 -26.48 6.56
N ILE A 731 -32.89 -27.20 5.61
CA ILE A 731 -34.15 -27.92 5.87
C ILE A 731 -33.82 -29.19 6.63
N ILE A 732 -34.40 -29.33 7.82
CA ILE A 732 -34.27 -30.53 8.68
C ILE A 732 -35.50 -31.41 8.53
N ASP A 733 -36.68 -30.80 8.55
CA ASP A 733 -37.94 -31.48 8.33
C ASP A 733 -38.56 -31.04 7.00
N PRO A 734 -38.43 -31.85 5.93
CA PRO A 734 -39.01 -31.51 4.63
C PRO A 734 -40.55 -31.49 4.67
N VAL A 735 -41.20 -32.24 5.56
CA VAL A 735 -42.67 -32.28 5.66
C VAL A 735 -43.21 -30.97 6.20
N ALA A 736 -42.64 -30.50 7.31
CA ALA A 736 -42.96 -29.19 7.88
C ALA A 736 -42.61 -28.06 6.91
N ALA A 737 -41.53 -28.16 6.14
CA ALA A 737 -41.20 -27.18 5.10
C ALA A 737 -42.21 -27.15 3.95
N SER A 738 -42.84 -28.26 3.60
CA SER A 738 -43.83 -28.27 2.52
C SER A 738 -45.22 -27.82 2.92
N TYR A 739 -45.66 -28.16 4.13
CA TYR A 739 -47.05 -27.92 4.56
C TYR A 739 -47.18 -26.85 5.64
N GLY A 740 -46.09 -26.46 6.29
CA GLY A 740 -46.09 -25.44 7.34
C GLY A 740 -46.21 -24.01 6.81
N VAL A 741 -45.68 -23.73 5.61
CA VAL A 741 -45.74 -22.40 4.98
C VAL A 741 -45.60 -22.48 3.45
N ASN A 742 -46.29 -21.61 2.71
CA ASN A 742 -46.30 -21.62 1.23
C ASN A 742 -44.90 -21.49 0.60
N SER A 743 -44.04 -20.65 1.18
CA SER A 743 -42.65 -20.48 0.74
C SER A 743 -41.75 -20.34 1.99
N PRO A 744 -41.08 -21.43 2.40
CA PRO A 744 -40.24 -21.45 3.60
C PRO A 744 -39.09 -20.46 3.55
N TYR A 745 -38.42 -20.36 2.39
CA TYR A 745 -37.32 -19.43 2.17
C TYR A 745 -37.76 -17.97 2.19
N TYR A 746 -38.94 -17.65 1.66
CA TYR A 746 -39.47 -16.30 1.73
C TYR A 746 -39.85 -15.93 3.18
N ALA A 747 -40.53 -16.83 3.88
CA ALA A 747 -40.97 -16.61 5.25
C ALA A 747 -39.79 -16.42 6.22
N ILE A 748 -38.74 -17.23 6.11
CA ILE A 748 -37.54 -17.11 6.96
C ILE A 748 -36.78 -15.80 6.68
N THR A 749 -36.70 -15.35 5.42
CA THR A 749 -36.06 -14.08 5.07
C THR A 749 -36.83 -12.89 5.63
N GLN A 750 -38.16 -12.87 5.55
CA GLN A 750 -38.99 -11.82 6.15
C GLN A 750 -38.87 -11.80 7.69
N LEU A 751 -38.83 -12.98 8.31
CA LEU A 751 -38.60 -13.10 9.74
C LEU A 751 -37.20 -12.60 10.13
N ALA A 752 -36.17 -12.93 9.35
CA ALA A 752 -34.81 -12.46 9.58
C ALA A 752 -34.73 -10.93 9.51
N GLN A 753 -35.39 -10.31 8.52
CA GLN A 753 -35.45 -8.84 8.38
C GLN A 753 -36.10 -8.16 9.59
N THR A 754 -37.25 -8.68 10.04
CA THR A 754 -37.97 -8.13 11.19
C THR A 754 -37.21 -8.34 12.50
N THR A 755 -36.60 -9.51 12.68
CA THR A 755 -35.78 -9.85 13.86
C THR A 755 -34.52 -8.99 13.93
N MET A 756 -33.80 -8.85 12.82
CA MET A 756 -32.60 -8.00 12.73
C MET A 756 -32.92 -6.55 13.13
N ARG A 757 -33.99 -5.97 12.59
CA ARG A 757 -34.43 -4.62 12.97
C ARG A 757 -34.72 -4.51 14.47
N SER A 758 -35.37 -5.52 15.05
CA SER A 758 -35.74 -5.50 16.47
C SER A 758 -34.54 -5.67 17.40
N GLU A 759 -33.57 -6.54 17.08
CA GLU A 759 -32.39 -6.75 17.93
C GLU A 759 -31.47 -5.54 17.92
N ILE A 760 -31.34 -4.86 16.77
CA ILE A 760 -30.52 -3.66 16.64
C ILE A 760 -31.12 -2.47 17.39
N GLY A 761 -32.44 -2.36 17.46
CA GLY A 761 -33.11 -1.33 18.26
C GLY A 761 -32.93 -1.45 19.77
N LYS A 762 -32.49 -2.62 20.27
CA LYS A 762 -32.20 -2.81 21.71
C LYS A 762 -30.79 -2.34 22.09
N LEU A 763 -29.90 -2.15 21.11
CA LEU A 763 -28.50 -1.85 21.35
C LEU A 763 -28.16 -0.40 20.96
N PRO A 764 -27.29 0.28 21.71
CA PRO A 764 -26.72 1.56 21.31
C PRO A 764 -25.76 1.38 20.14
N LEU A 765 -25.49 2.45 19.37
CA LEU A 765 -24.70 2.41 18.13
C LEU A 765 -23.34 1.72 18.33
N ASP A 766 -22.58 2.15 19.33
CA ASP A 766 -21.21 1.66 19.56
C ASP A 766 -21.19 0.15 19.85
N ARG A 767 -22.16 -0.36 20.63
CA ARG A 767 -22.26 -1.79 20.93
C ARG A 767 -22.64 -2.63 19.72
N THR A 768 -23.34 -2.07 18.73
CA THR A 768 -23.64 -2.83 17.50
C THR A 768 -22.38 -3.18 16.70
N PHE A 769 -21.31 -2.40 16.84
CA PHE A 769 -20.01 -2.69 16.23
C PHE A 769 -19.14 -3.62 17.09
N GLU A 770 -19.12 -3.41 18.41
CA GLU A 770 -18.29 -4.20 19.34
C GLU A 770 -18.81 -5.63 19.54
N GLU A 771 -20.14 -5.81 19.60
CA GLU A 771 -20.78 -7.08 19.97
C GLU A 771 -21.42 -7.80 18.77
N ARG A 772 -20.82 -7.72 17.57
CA ARG A 772 -21.38 -8.31 16.34
C ARG A 772 -21.67 -9.81 16.48
N GLU A 773 -20.80 -10.56 17.16
CA GLU A 773 -20.98 -12.00 17.37
C GLU A 773 -22.17 -12.31 18.30
N THR A 774 -22.30 -11.55 19.40
CA THR A 774 -23.41 -11.67 20.35
C THR A 774 -24.74 -11.38 19.67
N LEU A 775 -24.75 -10.39 18.78
CA LEU A 775 -25.91 -10.00 17.99
C LEU A 775 -26.30 -11.09 16.98
N ASN A 776 -25.32 -11.69 16.29
CA ASN A 776 -25.57 -12.82 15.38
C ASN A 776 -26.19 -14.01 16.14
N ILE A 777 -25.69 -14.34 17.33
CA ILE A 777 -26.25 -15.43 18.16
C ILE A 777 -27.69 -15.11 18.57
N ALA A 778 -27.97 -13.88 18.99
CA ALA A 778 -29.31 -13.44 19.36
C ALA A 778 -30.30 -13.54 18.18
N ILE A 779 -29.90 -13.07 16.99
CA ILE A 779 -30.70 -13.18 15.77
C ILE A 779 -30.98 -14.65 15.43
N VAL A 780 -29.96 -15.51 15.42
CA VAL A 780 -30.12 -16.94 15.11
C VAL A 780 -31.07 -17.61 16.11
N SER A 781 -30.95 -17.28 17.40
CA SER A 781 -31.82 -17.81 18.44
C SER A 781 -33.28 -17.41 18.22
N ALA A 782 -33.54 -16.12 17.96
CA ALA A 782 -34.88 -15.59 17.73
C ALA A 782 -35.51 -16.15 16.45
N ILE A 783 -34.75 -16.27 15.36
CA ILE A 783 -35.23 -16.88 14.11
C ILE A 783 -35.61 -18.35 14.35
N ASN A 784 -34.73 -19.11 15.02
CA ASN A 784 -34.96 -20.54 15.25
C ASN A 784 -36.19 -20.84 16.10
N GLN A 785 -36.60 -19.94 17.02
CA GLN A 785 -37.83 -20.14 17.81
C GLN A 785 -39.09 -20.25 16.95
N ALA A 786 -39.18 -19.46 15.87
CA ALA A 786 -40.33 -19.51 14.96
C ALA A 786 -40.11 -20.50 13.79
N ALA A 787 -38.86 -20.70 13.36
CA ALA A 787 -38.52 -21.53 12.21
C ALA A 787 -38.80 -23.04 12.40
N VAL A 788 -38.90 -23.53 13.65
CA VAL A 788 -39.23 -24.95 13.95
C VAL A 788 -40.51 -25.39 13.24
N ASN A 789 -41.54 -24.55 13.23
CA ASN A 789 -42.84 -24.87 12.63
C ASN A 789 -42.77 -24.95 11.09
N TRP A 790 -41.71 -24.44 10.48
CA TRP A 790 -41.47 -24.46 9.04
C TRP A 790 -40.43 -25.51 8.61
N GLY A 791 -39.94 -26.33 9.54
CA GLY A 791 -38.95 -27.38 9.24
C GLY A 791 -37.58 -26.87 8.78
N ILE A 792 -37.32 -25.57 8.93
CA ILE A 792 -36.05 -24.92 8.61
C ILE A 792 -35.29 -24.65 9.91
N GLN A 793 -33.99 -24.91 9.91
CA GLN A 793 -33.08 -24.44 10.93
C GLN A 793 -32.11 -23.41 10.33
N CYS A 794 -32.02 -22.26 10.99
CA CYS A 794 -30.97 -21.29 10.77
C CYS A 794 -29.68 -21.79 11.44
N MET A 795 -28.64 -22.01 10.64
CA MET A 795 -27.34 -22.46 11.11
C MET A 795 -26.52 -21.28 11.62
N ARG A 796 -26.49 -20.19 10.85
CA ARG A 796 -25.80 -18.95 11.22
C ARG A 796 -26.39 -17.75 10.48
N TYR A 797 -26.25 -16.59 11.09
CA TYR A 797 -26.54 -15.30 10.51
C TYR A 797 -25.24 -14.49 10.48
N GLU A 798 -24.92 -13.90 9.34
CA GLU A 798 -23.71 -13.09 9.17
C GLU A 798 -24.09 -11.69 8.70
N ILE A 799 -23.93 -10.71 9.58
CA ILE A 799 -24.06 -9.29 9.21
C ILE A 799 -22.94 -8.95 8.25
N LYS A 800 -23.29 -8.44 7.08
CA LYS A 800 -22.35 -8.06 6.03
C LYS A 800 -21.82 -6.65 6.28
N ASP A 801 -22.70 -5.65 6.29
CA ASP A 801 -22.33 -4.26 6.57
C ASP A 801 -23.32 -3.56 7.53
N ILE A 802 -22.81 -2.59 8.30
CA ILE A 802 -23.60 -1.68 9.15
C ILE A 802 -23.14 -0.26 8.80
N GLN A 803 -23.97 0.46 8.05
CA GLN A 803 -23.63 1.80 7.58
C GLN A 803 -24.40 2.87 8.34
N PRO A 804 -23.74 3.67 9.19
CA PRO A 804 -24.33 4.87 9.75
C PRO A 804 -24.30 6.04 8.76
N PRO A 805 -25.14 7.07 8.96
CA PRO A 805 -25.10 8.29 8.16
C PRO A 805 -23.76 9.01 8.37
N GLN A 806 -23.24 9.63 7.29
CA GLN A 806 -21.91 10.24 7.28
C GLN A 806 -21.69 11.32 8.35
N THR A 807 -22.75 11.97 8.81
CA THR A 807 -22.68 12.99 9.87
C THR A 807 -22.24 12.39 11.20
N ILE A 808 -22.77 11.23 11.56
CA ILE A 808 -22.44 10.53 12.81
C ILE A 808 -21.09 9.85 12.70
N LEU A 809 -20.76 9.29 11.54
CA LEU A 809 -19.46 8.67 11.29
C LEU A 809 -18.32 9.68 11.50
N LYS A 810 -18.45 10.91 10.98
CA LYS A 810 -17.49 12.00 11.24
C LYS A 810 -17.40 12.40 12.71
N ALA A 811 -18.53 12.47 13.41
CA ALA A 811 -18.55 12.80 14.84
C ALA A 811 -17.87 11.71 15.69
N MET A 812 -18.10 10.44 15.36
CA MET A 812 -17.48 9.30 16.01
C MET A 812 -15.97 9.25 15.73
N GLU A 813 -15.54 9.51 14.50
CA GLU A 813 -14.11 9.64 14.14
C GLU A 813 -13.42 10.73 14.96
N LEU A 814 -14.05 11.91 15.09
CA LEU A 814 -13.55 13.02 15.91
C LEU A 814 -13.49 12.63 17.40
N GLN A 815 -14.50 11.93 17.92
CA GLN A 815 -14.52 11.46 19.31
C GLN A 815 -13.42 10.42 19.58
N VAL A 816 -13.27 9.42 18.70
CA VAL A 816 -12.21 8.40 18.83
C VAL A 816 -10.83 9.03 18.71
N ALA A 817 -10.65 10.01 17.81
CA ALA A 817 -9.41 10.77 17.70
C ALA A 817 -9.11 11.55 19.00
N ALA A 818 -10.11 12.21 19.58
CA ALA A 818 -9.96 12.93 20.84
C ALA A 818 -9.66 11.99 22.03
N GLU A 819 -10.29 10.83 22.11
CA GLU A 819 -10.02 9.85 23.17
C GLU A 819 -8.64 9.21 23.01
N ARG A 820 -8.21 8.91 21.78
CA ARG A 820 -6.84 8.48 21.49
C ARG A 820 -5.82 9.55 21.87
N GLN A 821 -6.08 10.82 21.55
CA GLN A 821 -5.25 11.94 22.00
C GLN A 821 -5.19 12.03 23.53
N LYS A 822 -6.32 11.89 24.22
CA LYS A 822 -6.39 11.90 25.67
C LYS A 822 -5.59 10.75 26.29
N ARG A 823 -5.70 9.53 25.76
CA ARG A 823 -4.91 8.37 26.20
C ARG A 823 -3.42 8.57 25.94
N ALA A 824 -3.05 9.11 24.77
CA ALA A 824 -1.67 9.46 24.45
C ALA A 824 -1.10 10.51 25.41
N GLN A 825 -1.87 11.55 25.76
CA GLN A 825 -1.46 12.57 26.74
C GLN A 825 -1.28 12.01 28.15
N ILE A 826 -2.15 11.08 28.58
CA ILE A 826 -2.02 10.39 29.88
C ILE A 826 -0.74 9.55 29.89
N LEU A 827 -0.53 8.73 28.86
CA LEU A 827 0.67 7.90 28.72
C LEU A 827 1.95 8.75 28.64
N ASP A 828 1.93 9.87 27.93
CA ASP A 828 3.06 10.80 27.86
C ASP A 828 3.31 11.49 29.22
N SER A 829 2.26 11.83 29.96
CA SER A 829 2.37 12.36 31.32
C SER A 829 2.97 11.34 32.29
N GLU A 830 2.56 10.08 32.20
CA GLU A 830 3.12 8.98 32.98
C GLU A 830 4.55 8.64 32.58
N GLY A 831 4.85 8.62 31.27
CA GLY A 831 6.20 8.45 30.74
C GLY A 831 7.15 9.56 31.22
N ASN A 832 6.72 10.82 31.15
CA ASN A 832 7.48 11.97 31.66
C ASN A 832 7.69 11.90 33.18
N ARG A 833 6.68 11.45 33.94
CA ARG A 833 6.81 11.24 35.38
C ARG A 833 7.84 10.15 35.69
N GLN A 834 7.78 9.02 34.98
CA GLN A 834 8.72 7.91 35.18
C GLN A 834 10.14 8.28 34.74
N ALA A 835 10.30 9.00 33.63
CA ALA A 835 11.60 9.48 33.17
C ALA A 835 12.26 10.42 34.20
N LYS A 836 11.50 11.33 34.80
CA LYS A 836 12.00 12.22 35.87
C LYS A 836 12.43 11.46 37.13
N ILE A 837 11.69 10.42 37.51
CA ILE A 837 12.05 9.55 38.64
C ILE A 837 13.36 8.82 38.34
N ASN A 838 13.45 8.19 37.16
CA ASN A 838 14.64 7.45 36.75
C ASN A 838 15.88 8.35 36.66
N HIS A 839 15.72 9.60 36.18
CA HIS A 839 16.81 10.58 36.13
C HIS A 839 17.29 10.97 37.53
N ALA A 840 16.36 11.26 38.46
CA ALA A 840 16.71 11.62 39.84
C ALA A 840 17.39 10.45 40.58
N GLU A 841 16.95 9.20 40.33
CA GLU A 841 17.61 8.01 40.85
C GLU A 841 19.00 7.79 40.25
N GLY A 842 19.16 8.03 38.95
CA GLY A 842 20.45 7.99 38.25
C GLY A 842 21.45 9.00 38.79
N GLU A 843 21.04 10.27 38.98
CA GLU A 843 21.88 11.31 39.59
C GLU A 843 22.28 10.94 41.02
N LYS A 844 21.33 10.44 41.82
CA LYS A 844 21.61 9.98 43.18
C LYS A 844 22.65 8.85 43.17
N ALA A 845 22.49 7.86 42.30
CA ALA A 845 23.44 6.76 42.17
C ALA A 845 24.82 7.23 41.71
N GLN A 846 24.88 8.17 40.76
CA GLN A 846 26.12 8.74 40.26
C GLN A 846 26.90 9.49 41.35
N VAL A 847 26.22 10.31 42.18
CA VAL A 847 26.86 11.03 43.29
C VAL A 847 27.43 10.06 44.33
N VAL A 848 26.72 8.97 44.63
CA VAL A 848 27.18 7.93 45.56
C VAL A 848 28.42 7.21 45.00
N LEU A 849 28.34 6.74 43.76
CA LEU A 849 29.46 6.04 43.11
C LEU A 849 30.70 6.92 42.98
N ASN A 850 30.55 8.21 42.68
CA ASN A 850 31.67 9.14 42.63
C ASN A 850 32.31 9.37 44.01
N SER A 851 31.49 9.39 45.06
CA SER A 851 31.97 9.54 46.45
C SER A 851 32.72 8.28 46.90
N GLU A 852 32.20 7.10 46.59
CA GLU A 852 32.86 5.81 46.85
C GLU A 852 34.17 5.67 46.06
N ALA A 853 34.16 6.03 44.78
CA ALA A 853 35.36 6.01 43.94
C ALA A 853 36.45 6.95 44.47
N SER A 854 36.08 8.17 44.90
CA SER A 854 37.01 9.13 45.50
C SER A 854 37.60 8.62 46.82
N TYR A 855 36.78 7.97 47.65
CA TYR A 855 37.25 7.34 48.88
C TYR A 855 38.24 6.20 48.60
N ILE A 856 37.93 5.32 47.65
CA ILE A 856 38.81 4.20 47.26
C ILE A 856 40.13 4.72 46.68
N ASP A 857 40.09 5.75 45.83
CA ASP A 857 41.30 6.37 45.26
C ASP A 857 42.20 6.97 46.35
N GLN A 858 41.63 7.70 47.32
CA GLN A 858 42.39 8.23 48.46
C GLN A 858 43.03 7.12 49.29
N VAL A 859 42.30 6.03 49.57
CA VAL A 859 42.83 4.87 50.31
C VAL A 859 43.96 4.19 49.53
N ASN A 860 43.83 4.03 48.21
CA ASN A 860 44.85 3.41 47.38
C ASN A 860 46.10 4.28 47.27
N ARG A 861 45.97 5.60 47.14
CA ARG A 861 47.11 6.53 47.15
C ARG A 861 47.83 6.50 48.50
N ALA A 862 47.10 6.56 49.61
CA ALA A 862 47.70 6.48 50.95
C ALA A 862 48.44 5.15 51.17
N LYS A 863 47.89 4.03 50.67
CA LYS A 863 48.58 2.72 50.70
C LYS A 863 49.82 2.69 49.82
N GLY A 864 49.73 3.20 48.59
CA GLY A 864 50.86 3.27 47.67
C GLY A 864 52.00 4.14 48.20
N GLU A 865 51.67 5.27 48.82
CA GLU A 865 52.64 6.14 49.50
C GLU A 865 53.29 5.43 50.70
N ALA A 866 52.50 4.75 51.54
CA ALA A 866 53.03 3.99 52.67
C ALA A 866 53.96 2.86 52.23
N GLU A 867 53.61 2.15 51.15
CA GLU A 867 54.43 1.07 50.58
C GLU A 867 55.72 1.62 49.94
N ALA A 868 55.63 2.74 49.22
CA ALA A 868 56.78 3.43 48.65
C ALA A 868 57.75 3.92 49.75
N ILE A 869 57.23 4.54 50.82
CA ILE A 869 58.03 4.94 51.98
C ILE A 869 58.67 3.71 52.64
N GLY A 870 57.93 2.61 52.78
CA GLY A 870 58.45 1.34 53.30
C GLY A 870 59.61 0.79 52.46
N LEU A 871 59.47 0.79 51.13
CA LEU A 871 60.52 0.36 50.20
C LEU A 871 61.76 1.25 50.25
N VAL A 872 61.57 2.58 50.31
CA VAL A 872 62.67 3.54 50.45
C VAL A 872 63.37 3.36 51.81
N ALA A 873 62.63 3.14 52.89
CA ALA A 873 63.18 2.86 54.22
C ALA A 873 63.97 1.54 54.25
N MET A 874 63.49 0.49 53.58
CA MET A 874 64.22 -0.78 53.44
C MET A 874 65.48 -0.62 52.58
N ALA A 875 65.40 0.12 51.48
CA ALA A 875 66.55 0.40 50.61
C ALA A 875 67.61 1.23 51.33
N THR A 876 67.21 2.22 52.13
CA THR A 876 68.12 3.02 52.96
C THR A 876 68.71 2.19 54.10
N ALA A 877 67.93 1.36 54.80
CA ALA A 877 68.45 0.45 55.81
C ALA A 877 69.50 -0.51 55.22
N LYS A 878 69.21 -1.12 54.07
CA LYS A 878 70.14 -2.00 53.35
C LYS A 878 71.38 -1.25 52.84
N SER A 879 71.21 -0.01 52.40
CA SER A 879 72.32 0.86 52.01
C SER A 879 73.22 1.19 53.21
N ILE A 880 72.64 1.52 54.37
CA ILE A 880 73.37 1.78 55.61
C ILE A 880 74.12 0.52 56.08
N GLU A 881 73.53 -0.66 56.00
CA GLU A 881 74.21 -1.93 56.30
C GLU A 881 75.42 -2.16 55.38
N ILE A 882 75.27 -1.93 54.07
CA ILE A 882 76.36 -2.05 53.09
C ILE A 882 77.46 -1.02 53.37
N ILE A 883 77.09 0.22 53.73
CA ILE A 883 78.03 1.28 54.10
C ILE A 883 78.76 0.91 55.39
N ALA A 884 78.06 0.45 56.43
CA ALA A 884 78.64 0.03 57.70
C ALA A 884 79.62 -1.15 57.52
N ALA A 885 79.27 -2.13 56.69
CA ALA A 885 80.16 -3.23 56.32
C ALA A 885 81.39 -2.75 55.53
N SER A 886 81.26 -1.69 54.75
CA SER A 886 82.37 -1.09 53.99
C SER A 886 83.29 -0.24 54.87
N ILE A 887 82.76 0.40 55.92
CA ILE A 887 83.53 1.17 56.91
C ILE A 887 84.45 0.28 57.74
N GLN A 888 84.07 -0.97 58.01
CA GLN A 888 84.91 -1.95 58.72
C GLN A 888 86.16 -2.41 57.95
N LYS A 889 86.29 -2.08 56.65
CA LYS A 889 87.49 -2.36 55.87
C LYS A 889 88.57 -1.29 56.12
N SER A 890 89.84 -1.70 56.11
CA SER A 890 91.00 -0.81 56.33
C SER A 890 90.96 0.41 55.39
N GLY A 891 90.94 1.63 55.95
CA GLY A 891 90.81 2.91 55.23
C GLY A 891 89.38 3.45 55.07
N GLY A 892 88.36 2.74 55.56
CA GLY A 892 86.94 3.15 55.45
C GLY A 892 86.59 4.42 56.22
N ASN A 893 87.18 4.63 57.40
CA ASN A 893 86.97 5.85 58.20
C ASN A 893 87.51 7.11 57.51
N ASP A 894 88.63 7.01 56.80
CA ASP A 894 89.21 8.14 56.07
C ASP A 894 88.36 8.50 54.84
N ALA A 895 87.82 7.50 54.14
CA ALA A 895 86.93 7.69 52.98
C ALA A 895 85.57 8.32 53.36
N VAL A 896 85.00 7.96 54.50
CA VAL A 896 83.77 8.59 55.02
C VAL A 896 84.01 10.04 55.40
N SER A 897 85.14 10.33 56.05
CA SER A 897 85.53 11.69 56.44
C SER A 897 85.67 12.61 55.21
N LEU A 898 86.30 12.11 54.16
CA LEU A 898 86.49 12.82 52.89
C LEU A 898 85.15 13.05 52.16
N LYS A 899 84.25 12.05 52.18
CA LYS A 899 82.92 12.15 51.56
C LYS A 899 81.96 13.10 52.29
N ILE A 900 82.03 13.14 53.62
CA ILE A 900 81.29 14.13 54.43
C ILE A 900 81.82 15.54 54.13
N ALA A 901 83.14 15.70 53.97
CA ALA A 901 83.73 16.98 53.58
C ALA A 901 83.28 17.42 52.17
N GLU A 902 83.26 16.51 51.18
CA GLU A 902 82.74 16.79 49.83
C GLU A 902 81.25 17.17 49.83
N GLN A 903 80.41 16.44 50.57
CA GLN A 903 78.98 16.76 50.69
C GLN A 903 78.73 18.08 51.42
N TYR A 904 79.52 18.39 52.45
CA TYR A 904 79.46 19.67 53.14
C TYR A 904 79.82 20.82 52.19
N ILE A 905 80.89 20.70 51.41
CA ILE A 905 81.30 21.71 50.42
C ILE A 905 80.25 21.87 49.32
N SER A 906 79.66 20.77 48.83
CA SER A 906 78.60 20.80 47.82
C SER A 906 77.33 21.47 48.34
N ALA A 907 76.88 21.11 49.55
CA ALA A 907 75.70 21.71 50.17
C ALA A 907 75.92 23.20 50.51
N PHE A 908 77.12 23.57 50.96
CA PHE A 908 77.52 24.97 51.15
C PHE A 908 77.53 25.75 49.83
N GLY A 909 77.92 25.09 48.73
CA GLY A 909 77.91 25.65 47.37
C GLY A 909 76.50 25.85 46.79
N GLU A 910 75.53 25.01 47.14
CA GLU A 910 74.11 25.22 46.79
C GLU A 910 73.47 26.32 47.64
N LEU A 911 73.76 26.37 48.95
CA LEU A 911 73.26 27.41 49.86
C LEU A 911 73.75 28.82 49.49
N ALA A 912 74.98 28.91 48.94
CA ALA A 912 75.58 30.16 48.47
C ALA A 912 75.00 30.68 47.14
N LYS A 913 74.27 29.84 46.37
CA LYS A 913 73.61 30.25 45.13
C LYS A 913 72.22 30.87 45.34
N ASP A 914 71.49 30.43 46.37
CA ASP A 914 70.08 30.78 46.56
C ASP A 914 69.81 31.88 47.61
N SER A 915 70.83 32.41 48.31
CA SER A 915 70.60 33.48 49.29
C SER A 915 71.71 34.52 49.40
N ASN A 916 71.33 35.80 49.50
CA ASN A 916 72.22 36.97 49.53
C ASN A 916 72.56 37.44 50.97
N THR A 917 72.24 36.66 52.01
CA THR A 917 72.52 37.02 53.41
C THR A 917 73.03 35.80 54.18
N VAL A 918 74.31 35.80 54.51
CA VAL A 918 74.95 34.77 55.34
C VAL A 918 75.07 35.31 56.77
N ILE A 919 74.42 34.67 57.74
CA ILE A 919 74.64 34.93 59.16
C ILE A 919 75.77 34.00 59.64
N LEU A 920 76.98 34.53 59.74
CA LEU A 920 78.11 33.84 60.37
C LEU A 920 77.98 33.98 61.90
N PRO A 921 78.01 32.87 62.68
CA PRO A 921 78.14 32.96 64.12
C PRO A 921 79.52 33.55 64.47
N ALA A 922 79.53 34.55 65.35
CA ALA A 922 80.75 35.18 65.85
C ALA A 922 81.45 34.24 66.85
N ASN A 923 82.29 33.32 66.34
CA ASN A 923 83.49 32.80 67.00
C ASN A 923 84.21 31.84 66.05
N LEU A 924 85.08 32.40 65.19
CA LEU A 924 85.95 31.69 64.25
C LEU A 924 87.37 31.54 64.82
N SER A 925 87.52 30.89 65.97
CA SER A 925 88.87 30.58 66.48
C SER A 925 89.19 29.10 66.64
N GLU A 926 88.22 28.18 66.69
CA GLU A 926 88.53 26.75 66.75
C GLU A 926 87.50 25.85 66.05
N PRO A 927 87.84 25.27 64.87
CA PRO A 927 87.03 24.25 64.18
C PRO A 927 86.80 22.97 65.00
N GLY A 928 87.61 22.72 66.03
CA GLY A 928 87.52 21.51 66.86
C GLY A 928 86.32 21.48 67.82
N SER A 929 85.86 22.64 68.28
CA SER A 929 84.78 22.70 69.30
C SER A 929 83.42 22.25 68.75
N PHE A 930 83.11 22.59 67.48
CA PHE A 930 81.88 22.17 66.81
C PHE A 930 81.83 20.66 66.52
N ILE A 931 82.94 20.07 66.13
CA ILE A 931 83.04 18.62 65.87
C ILE A 931 82.87 17.83 67.18
N THR A 932 83.41 18.35 68.28
CA THR A 932 83.29 17.74 69.61
C THR A 932 81.88 17.88 70.17
N GLN A 933 81.21 19.01 69.92
CA GLN A 933 79.81 19.23 70.31
C GLN A 933 78.85 18.35 69.48
N ALA A 934 79.10 18.19 68.17
CA ALA A 934 78.35 17.27 67.31
C ALA A 934 78.55 15.79 67.70
N LEU A 935 79.78 15.38 68.04
CA LEU A 935 80.07 14.04 68.55
C LEU A 935 79.43 13.80 69.92
N SER A 936 79.38 14.81 70.79
CA SER A 936 78.72 14.70 72.11
C SER A 936 77.19 14.55 72.01
N ILE A 937 76.57 15.21 71.03
CA ILE A 937 75.13 15.05 70.72
C ILE A 937 74.88 13.65 70.13
N PHE A 938 75.80 13.15 69.31
CA PHE A 938 75.74 11.79 68.78
C PHE A 938 75.86 10.73 69.89
N ASP A 939 76.75 10.91 70.87
CA ASP A 939 76.87 10.03 72.03
C ASP A 939 75.67 10.13 72.99
N GLN A 940 75.09 11.32 73.17
CA GLN A 940 73.85 11.50 73.94
C GLN A 940 72.66 10.81 73.27
N LEU A 941 72.53 10.87 71.94
CA LEU A 941 71.48 10.17 71.20
C LEU A 941 71.63 8.64 71.25
N LYS A 942 72.87 8.13 71.31
CA LYS A 942 73.16 6.71 71.49
C LYS A 942 72.69 6.17 72.85
N SER A 943 72.67 7.01 73.89
CA SER A 943 72.17 6.65 75.22
C SER A 943 70.64 6.63 75.35
N VAL A 944 69.93 7.30 74.44
CA VAL A 944 68.46 7.39 74.42
C VAL A 944 67.84 6.20 73.67
N SER A 945 68.57 5.56 72.74
CA SER A 945 68.04 4.44 71.92
C SER A 945 67.87 3.09 72.65
N ASP A 946 68.40 2.93 73.87
CA ASP A 946 68.37 1.66 74.62
C ASP A 946 67.16 1.48 75.58
N LYS A 947 66.20 2.42 75.61
CA LYS A 947 64.95 2.26 76.40
C LYS A 947 63.78 1.73 75.55
N LYS A 948 63.59 0.41 75.63
CA LYS A 948 62.40 -0.44 75.33
C LYS A 948 61.14 0.23 74.73
N LEU A 949 60.73 -0.26 73.56
CA LEU A 949 59.33 -0.23 73.06
C LEU A 949 58.55 -1.49 73.52
N PRO A 950 57.27 -1.40 73.93
CA PRO A 950 56.42 -2.53 74.32
C PRO A 950 55.81 -3.30 73.13
N LYS A 951 55.43 -4.56 73.39
CA LYS A 951 54.83 -5.53 72.45
C LYS A 951 53.51 -5.06 71.81
N GLU A 952 53.38 -5.29 70.51
CA GLU A 952 52.13 -5.23 69.75
C GLU A 952 51.19 -6.39 70.12
N SER A 953 50.08 -6.08 70.80
CA SER A 953 48.91 -6.97 70.87
C SER A 953 47.63 -6.18 71.13
N SER A 954 47.11 -5.43 70.14
CA SER A 954 45.74 -4.87 70.24
C SER A 954 45.05 -4.41 68.93
N MET A 955 45.63 -4.55 67.73
CA MET A 955 44.98 -4.10 66.48
C MET A 955 44.48 -5.23 65.55
N LYS A 956 43.89 -6.31 66.10
CA LYS A 956 43.19 -7.34 65.29
C LYS A 956 41.74 -7.64 65.69
N LYS A 957 41.09 -6.75 66.44
CA LYS A 957 39.65 -6.87 66.74
C LYS A 957 38.94 -5.53 66.52
N LYS A 958 38.63 -5.18 65.27
CA LYS A 958 37.56 -4.22 64.91
C LYS A 958 37.31 -4.07 63.39
N LEU A 959 37.47 -5.14 62.61
CA LEU A 959 37.02 -5.20 61.21
C LEU A 959 36.41 -6.59 60.95
N SER A 960 35.33 -6.88 61.69
CA SER A 960 34.43 -8.00 61.43
C SER A 960 33.10 -7.71 62.15
N ALA A 961 32.43 -6.62 61.78
CA ALA A 961 31.06 -6.31 62.18
C ALA A 961 30.53 -5.12 61.36
N SER A 962 30.04 -5.39 60.15
CA SER A 962 28.94 -4.67 59.50
C SER A 962 28.71 -5.30 58.11
N GLU A 963 27.81 -6.27 58.05
CA GLU A 963 26.90 -6.44 56.92
C GLU A 963 25.95 -5.24 56.84
#